data_AF-A0A7X9EGX6-F1
#
_entry.id   AF-A0A7X9EGX6-F1
#
_cell.length_a   1.000
_cell.length_b   1.000
_cell.length_c   1.000
_cell.angle_alpha   90.00
_cell.angle_beta   90.00
_cell.angle_gamma   90.00
#
_symmetry.space_group_name_H-M   'P 1'
#
loop_
_entity.id
_entity.type
_entity.pdbx_description
1 polymer ?
#
loop_
_entity_poly.entity_id
_entity_poly.type
_entity_poly.pdbx_seq_one_letter_code
_entity_poly.pdbx_strand_id
1 'polypeptide(L)'
;MKKIAVLFLLVIFAMPFFCQKILFDATKHEMAGNADWVIDSDYWNLNMPAYPCSGSSNEANPASLPTPDQSTVSQSTPETYWTGAISAWAIELVKAGYIVETLPPTGYISFGDVNNPQDLSNYKVFIMCEPQNQLSASEKTAILNFVSSGGGLFMVADHETSDRDCDNWDSPHIFNDLTQAVSTTQTGLFGIWFRVNEISDKGGEDWFDDATDNNVETDSNDPIICGPFGSGSGGLGLFGATSMDINPLDNPYVKAHVWRTGQSHNNLRVTFATSQYGDGRIAAIGDSSPADDGTGDSGDTLYDGWDKASGGVNNKEIFMNATYFLLNPAPDTTPPSITEGPSSQVKDCSAAVSWKTDEAANSIVEYGLTDSYGMSVSSQSFVKDHLIDISSLNPSTQYHYRVLSSDTKGNGPTASSDLTFTTSADSPPVIVTGPSVVSVSSSTAKIVWESDEPATSLVEYGTSQSYGNNAYLSGYSKIHEIVISGLTPETTYHFRVVSSDECGNGPTYSGDSTFVTSSPALDISGWTIKQYNSSQSFTFPQGTFIPQNGYLILARNVTRSQFESQWPSMPAETGFVNSNPNGSCPDGCFPMINGSEIFELYDSQNNLIDGPTISISASNSYQRKNPSDDPSLSASWNTLSQTSATPGSGAGNLSGAGVVINEMADNSSFSYEFIELFNDGGSSVPDTIAPEKVSDLAVIPDTNNSLKLEWTAPGDDGMSGTATSYEIRYSLSPIKNDNDFNSATLVASPPSPAAGGTKQTFIVSGLTNSEVYFFALKTSDEVPNQSALSNCSWALVQDGGSQPNPVNHLLISQIRVSGSTDDVVELFNPTTSSISLSGYSIQYFAANSNFGFRVNLNASKSVPALGWYLIAGNGYSGSPAADDSLGTANASSTAGHLALVQSTSNSSCSASNIVDKVGYGTSATCPETSPATLPASGNSIKRKPNDTTGNGQDTDNNQNDFLSPSAPSFRNSSSPPATLPQNLGVVGKTLFLSKEGSQTLLEWGRAAGASEYHIYSGASPDFMNNPPSPIIQTTNSAINSEIPSPVLYFVVLAGNGSDESED
;
A
#
# COMPACT_ATOMS: atom_id res chain seq x y z
N MET A 1 -28.29 31.19 -59.77
CA MET A 1 -29.77 31.19 -59.85
C MET A 1 -30.33 30.20 -58.84
N LYS A 2 -30.99 30.74 -57.80
CA LYS A 2 -32.06 30.18 -56.92
C LYS A 2 -31.82 30.68 -55.51
N LYS A 3 -32.52 31.78 -55.16
CA LYS A 3 -32.64 32.33 -53.81
C LYS A 3 -33.58 31.41 -53.03
N ILE A 4 -33.14 30.90 -51.88
CA ILE A 4 -34.02 30.33 -50.85
C ILE A 4 -34.03 31.35 -49.72
N ALA A 5 -35.16 32.03 -49.56
CA ALA A 5 -35.43 32.88 -48.42
C ALA A 5 -35.89 31.99 -47.26
N VAL A 6 -35.13 31.98 -46.17
CA VAL A 6 -35.55 31.38 -44.90
C VAL A 6 -36.15 32.49 -44.05
N LEU A 7 -37.44 32.37 -43.78
CA LEU A 7 -38.24 33.25 -42.93
C LEU A 7 -37.90 32.94 -41.47
N PHE A 8 -37.20 33.82 -40.76
CA PHE A 8 -36.99 33.70 -39.32
C PHE A 8 -38.30 34.05 -38.59
N LEU A 9 -38.90 33.07 -37.93
CA LEU A 9 -39.98 33.26 -36.98
C LEU A 9 -39.36 33.81 -35.68
N LEU A 10 -39.65 35.08 -35.36
CA LEU A 10 -39.19 35.73 -34.14
C LEU A 10 -39.92 35.10 -32.94
N VAL A 11 -39.29 34.13 -32.26
CA VAL A 11 -39.73 33.68 -30.93
C VAL A 11 -39.09 34.63 -29.92
N ILE A 12 -39.89 35.57 -29.39
CA ILE A 12 -39.51 36.39 -28.25
C ILE A 12 -39.48 35.45 -27.03
N PHE A 13 -38.31 34.91 -26.72
CA PHE A 13 -38.04 34.45 -25.37
C PHE A 13 -37.93 35.69 -24.49
N ALA A 14 -38.93 35.92 -23.64
CA ALA A 14 -38.74 36.77 -22.48
C ALA A 14 -37.72 36.05 -21.58
N MET A 15 -36.44 36.42 -21.71
CA MET A 15 -35.45 36.05 -20.69
C MET A 15 -35.86 36.71 -19.37
N PRO A 16 -35.72 36.02 -18.23
CA PRO A 16 -35.88 36.69 -16.94
C PRO A 16 -34.83 37.80 -16.89
N PHE A 17 -35.26 39.05 -16.66
CA PHE A 17 -34.36 40.13 -16.29
C PHE A 17 -33.66 39.67 -15.00
N PHE A 18 -32.41 39.20 -15.10
CA PHE A 18 -31.56 39.11 -13.94
C PHE A 18 -31.31 40.54 -13.48
N CYS A 19 -31.81 40.88 -12.30
CA CYS A 19 -31.58 42.16 -11.66
C CYS A 19 -30.06 42.33 -11.47
N GLN A 20 -29.46 43.34 -12.10
CA GLN A 20 -28.02 43.60 -12.01
C GLN A 20 -27.68 44.14 -10.61
N LYS A 21 -26.56 43.68 -10.04
CA LYS A 21 -26.08 44.10 -8.72
C LYS A 21 -25.03 45.20 -8.81
N ILE A 22 -25.08 46.13 -7.86
CA ILE A 22 -24.16 47.26 -7.69
C ILE A 22 -23.61 47.20 -6.26
N LEU A 23 -22.30 47.36 -6.11
CA LEU A 23 -21.61 47.30 -4.83
C LEU A 23 -21.03 48.68 -4.48
N PHE A 24 -21.36 49.19 -3.29
CA PHE A 24 -20.76 50.38 -2.70
C PHE A 24 -19.66 49.97 -1.73
N ASP A 25 -18.51 50.62 -1.79
CA ASP A 25 -17.40 50.35 -0.87
C ASP A 25 -17.60 51.02 0.48
N ALA A 26 -17.19 50.33 1.54
CA ALA A 26 -17.02 50.88 2.89
C ALA A 26 -15.77 50.28 3.58
N THR A 27 -14.81 49.76 2.80
CA THR A 27 -13.60 49.09 3.30
C THR A 27 -12.38 49.98 3.45
N LYS A 28 -12.39 51.19 2.88
CA LYS A 28 -11.29 52.14 2.91
C LYS A 28 -11.58 53.34 3.79
N HIS A 29 -12.24 53.11 4.93
CA HIS A 29 -12.52 54.13 5.94
C HIS A 29 -13.37 55.29 5.40
N GLU A 30 -14.32 54.98 4.53
CA GLU A 30 -15.34 55.91 4.01
C GLU A 30 -16.27 56.50 5.11
N MET A 31 -16.04 56.11 6.37
CA MET A 31 -16.76 56.59 7.56
C MET A 31 -15.85 57.32 8.56
N ALA A 32 -14.58 57.60 8.23
CA ALA A 32 -13.66 58.21 9.17
C ALA A 32 -13.95 59.71 9.38
N GLY A 33 -14.02 60.15 10.64
CA GLY A 33 -13.99 61.55 11.01
C GLY A 33 -15.28 62.31 10.70
N ASN A 34 -15.41 62.82 9.48
CA ASN A 34 -16.69 63.35 8.97
C ASN A 34 -17.00 62.82 7.57
N ALA A 35 -16.31 61.75 7.17
CA ALA A 35 -16.71 60.96 6.02
C ALA A 35 -17.82 60.02 6.50
N ASP A 36 -18.87 59.87 5.73
CA ASP A 36 -20.04 59.04 6.03
C ASP A 36 -20.63 58.42 4.75
N TRP A 37 -19.74 58.09 3.81
CA TRP A 37 -20.04 57.70 2.43
C TRP A 37 -20.53 56.26 2.31
N VAL A 38 -21.58 55.95 3.06
CA VAL A 38 -22.25 54.66 3.09
C VAL A 38 -23.73 54.83 2.75
N ILE A 39 -24.32 53.77 2.23
CA ILE A 39 -25.73 53.80 1.79
C ILE A 39 -26.71 53.49 2.93
N ASP A 40 -26.20 53.02 4.09
CA ASP A 40 -27.00 52.72 5.28
C ASP A 40 -26.15 52.57 6.56
N SER A 41 -26.34 53.49 7.50
CA SER A 41 -25.68 53.60 8.79
C SER A 41 -26.46 52.81 9.85
N ASP A 42 -26.36 51.48 9.78
CA ASP A 42 -27.11 50.57 10.65
C ASP A 42 -26.73 50.70 12.15
N TYR A 43 -25.43 50.75 12.45
CA TYR A 43 -24.89 50.77 13.82
C TYR A 43 -23.71 51.75 13.98
N TRP A 44 -23.81 52.67 14.95
CA TRP A 44 -22.70 53.56 15.33
C TRP A 44 -21.78 52.92 16.37
N ASN A 45 -20.95 51.97 15.95
CA ASN A 45 -20.10 51.19 16.85
C ASN A 45 -18.66 50.94 16.35
N LEU A 46 -18.25 51.53 15.23
CA LEU A 46 -16.86 51.47 14.80
C LEU A 46 -16.06 52.57 15.46
N ASN A 47 -15.00 52.20 16.17
CA ASN A 47 -14.14 53.17 16.83
C ASN A 47 -13.03 53.64 15.88
N MET A 48 -13.31 54.68 15.09
CA MET A 48 -12.40 55.24 14.08
C MET A 48 -11.85 56.62 14.50
N PRO A 49 -10.72 57.07 13.95
CA PRO A 49 -10.19 58.41 14.22
C PRO A 49 -11.19 59.53 13.88
N ALA A 50 -11.34 60.50 14.79
CA ALA A 50 -12.17 61.69 14.58
C ALA A 50 -11.36 62.81 13.88
N TYR A 51 -12.06 63.75 13.22
CA TYR A 51 -11.44 64.87 12.50
C TYR A 51 -10.82 65.95 13.44
N PRO A 52 -9.63 66.53 13.15
CA PRO A 52 -8.38 65.92 12.69
C PRO A 52 -7.54 65.46 13.91
N CYS A 53 -7.47 64.14 14.09
CA CYS A 53 -6.60 63.41 15.00
C CYS A 53 -6.71 63.77 16.52
N SER A 54 -7.90 64.16 17.01
CA SER A 54 -8.22 64.32 18.44
C SER A 54 -9.14 63.21 18.98
N GLY A 55 -8.59 62.01 19.19
CA GLY A 55 -9.33 60.85 19.72
C GLY A 55 -10.19 60.14 18.66
N SER A 56 -10.88 59.08 19.07
CA SER A 56 -11.76 58.29 18.20
C SER A 56 -13.24 58.55 18.50
N SER A 57 -14.07 58.52 17.45
CA SER A 57 -15.54 58.57 17.49
C SER A 57 -16.12 57.19 17.19
N ASN A 58 -17.41 57.03 17.54
CA ASN A 58 -18.18 55.87 17.12
C ASN A 58 -18.85 56.21 15.78
N GLU A 59 -18.33 55.62 14.71
CA GLU A 59 -18.85 55.78 13.35
C GLU A 59 -19.79 54.62 12.98
N ALA A 60 -20.53 54.82 11.90
CA ALA A 60 -21.41 53.85 11.27
C ALA A 60 -20.69 52.52 10.98
N ASN A 61 -21.49 51.47 10.84
CA ASN A 61 -21.06 50.12 10.51
C ASN A 61 -22.12 49.54 9.58
N PRO A 62 -22.05 49.84 8.28
CA PRO A 62 -23.03 49.37 7.33
C PRO A 62 -22.97 47.85 7.27
N ALA A 63 -24.12 47.20 7.33
CA ALA A 63 -24.21 45.80 6.99
C ALA A 63 -23.99 45.60 5.48
N SER A 64 -23.68 44.36 5.09
CA SER A 64 -23.51 44.04 3.66
C SER A 64 -24.79 44.21 2.84
N LEU A 65 -25.95 44.08 3.50
CA LEU A 65 -27.26 44.38 2.94
C LEU A 65 -27.91 45.49 3.78
N PRO A 66 -28.46 46.53 3.15
CA PRO A 66 -29.06 47.65 3.88
C PRO A 66 -30.34 47.21 4.62
N THR A 67 -30.57 47.80 5.80
CA THR A 67 -31.74 47.61 6.65
C THR A 67 -32.50 48.94 6.93
N PRO A 68 -33.82 49.00 6.65
CA PRO A 68 -34.69 47.88 6.33
C PRO A 68 -34.56 47.42 4.87
N ASP A 69 -34.92 46.17 4.60
CA ASP A 69 -34.60 45.46 3.36
C ASP A 69 -35.10 46.18 2.08
N GLN A 70 -34.19 46.26 1.10
CA GLN A 70 -34.41 46.95 -0.17
C GLN A 70 -35.60 46.40 -0.99
N SER A 71 -36.05 45.16 -0.76
CA SER A 71 -37.25 44.60 -1.42
C SER A 71 -38.55 45.33 -1.07
N THR A 72 -38.53 46.16 -0.03
CA THR A 72 -39.67 46.99 0.37
C THR A 72 -39.64 48.41 -0.22
N VAL A 73 -38.57 48.75 -0.95
CA VAL A 73 -38.46 50.03 -1.66
C VAL A 73 -39.44 50.06 -2.84
N SER A 74 -40.11 51.19 -2.99
CA SER A 74 -41.08 51.48 -4.04
C SER A 74 -40.84 52.86 -4.60
N GLN A 75 -41.52 53.22 -5.71
CA GLN A 75 -41.45 54.57 -6.28
C GLN A 75 -41.86 55.68 -5.30
N SER A 76 -42.62 55.36 -4.24
CA SER A 76 -43.02 56.31 -3.19
C SER A 76 -42.09 56.33 -1.96
N THR A 77 -41.08 55.46 -1.91
CA THR A 77 -40.14 55.40 -0.79
C THR A 77 -39.30 56.68 -0.76
N PRO A 78 -39.26 57.40 0.39
CA PRO A 78 -38.48 58.63 0.50
C PRO A 78 -36.98 58.32 0.44
N GLU A 79 -36.18 59.31 0.07
CA GLU A 79 -34.72 59.20 0.03
C GLU A 79 -34.09 59.01 1.43
N THR A 80 -34.78 59.43 2.49
CA THR A 80 -34.38 59.19 3.88
C THR A 80 -34.77 57.79 4.40
N TYR A 81 -34.93 56.81 3.52
CA TYR A 81 -35.37 55.46 3.90
C TYR A 81 -34.25 54.67 4.58
N TRP A 82 -33.03 54.84 4.08
CA TRP A 82 -31.78 54.56 4.77
C TRP A 82 -31.15 55.88 5.20
N THR A 83 -30.14 55.81 6.04
CA THR A 83 -29.40 56.99 6.53
C THR A 83 -27.93 56.82 6.26
N GLY A 84 -27.25 57.79 5.69
CA GLY A 84 -25.85 57.72 5.24
C GLY A 84 -25.72 58.56 3.97
N ALA A 85 -24.59 59.25 3.77
CA ALA A 85 -24.54 60.38 2.83
C ALA A 85 -24.95 60.01 1.40
N ILE A 86 -24.78 58.76 0.99
CA ILE A 86 -25.10 58.29 -0.36
C ILE A 86 -26.36 57.39 -0.42
N SER A 87 -27.20 57.43 0.61
CA SER A 87 -28.43 56.61 0.71
C SER A 87 -29.41 56.92 -0.40
N ALA A 88 -29.64 58.19 -0.71
CA ALA A 88 -30.57 58.62 -1.75
C ALA A 88 -30.17 58.07 -3.13
N TRP A 89 -28.87 58.06 -3.43
CA TRP A 89 -28.36 57.45 -4.66
C TRP A 89 -28.68 55.97 -4.74
N ALA A 90 -28.42 55.22 -3.67
CA ALA A 90 -28.72 53.79 -3.60
C ALA A 90 -30.23 53.52 -3.72
N ILE A 91 -31.07 54.32 -3.08
CA ILE A 91 -32.54 54.20 -3.15
C ILE A 91 -33.04 54.46 -4.58
N GLU A 92 -32.49 55.43 -5.29
CA GLU A 92 -32.84 55.70 -6.69
C GLU A 92 -32.41 54.56 -7.63
N LEU A 93 -31.28 53.91 -7.36
CA LEU A 93 -30.88 52.69 -8.07
C LEU A 93 -31.85 51.52 -7.80
N VAL A 94 -32.31 51.35 -6.56
CA VAL A 94 -33.32 50.33 -6.24
C VAL A 94 -34.67 50.64 -6.90
N LYS A 95 -35.10 51.91 -6.91
CA LYS A 95 -36.29 52.36 -7.66
C LYS A 95 -36.14 52.10 -9.16
N ALA A 96 -34.94 52.22 -9.71
CA ALA A 96 -34.62 51.90 -11.09
C ALA A 96 -34.60 50.37 -11.38
N GLY A 97 -34.73 49.54 -10.36
CA GLY A 97 -34.81 48.09 -10.48
C GLY A 97 -33.46 47.38 -10.41
N TYR A 98 -32.45 47.99 -9.79
CA TYR A 98 -31.17 47.35 -9.46
C TYR A 98 -31.15 46.82 -8.03
N ILE A 99 -30.22 45.91 -7.74
CA ILE A 99 -29.90 45.49 -6.36
C ILE A 99 -28.64 46.23 -5.94
N VAL A 100 -28.67 46.82 -4.74
CA VAL A 100 -27.52 47.50 -4.14
C VAL A 100 -27.05 46.74 -2.91
N GLU A 101 -25.75 46.67 -2.72
CA GLU A 101 -25.11 46.08 -1.54
C GLU A 101 -23.94 46.97 -1.10
N THR A 102 -23.53 46.83 0.15
CA THR A 102 -22.35 47.51 0.70
C THR A 102 -21.26 46.48 0.94
N LEU A 103 -20.01 46.77 0.61
CA LEU A 103 -18.87 45.99 1.07
C LEU A 103 -18.47 46.52 2.46
N PRO A 104 -18.82 45.81 3.55
CA PRO A 104 -18.68 46.37 4.89
C PRO A 104 -17.20 46.50 5.29
N PRO A 105 -16.85 47.27 6.34
CA PRO A 105 -15.47 47.48 6.78
C PRO A 105 -14.67 46.22 7.14
N THR A 106 -15.36 45.11 7.38
CA THR A 106 -14.74 43.79 7.66
C THR A 106 -14.54 42.93 6.41
N GLY A 107 -15.06 43.38 5.25
CA GLY A 107 -14.88 42.78 3.95
C GLY A 107 -13.52 43.10 3.33
N TYR A 108 -13.28 42.56 2.13
CA TYR A 108 -12.09 42.85 1.34
C TYR A 108 -12.41 42.77 -0.16
N ILE A 109 -11.67 43.54 -0.96
CA ILE A 109 -11.88 43.65 -2.40
C ILE A 109 -11.14 42.51 -3.12
N SER A 110 -11.87 41.68 -3.85
CA SER A 110 -11.34 40.57 -4.66
C SER A 110 -12.05 40.43 -6.00
N PHE A 111 -11.41 39.74 -6.96
CA PHE A 111 -12.02 39.39 -8.25
C PHE A 111 -11.61 37.97 -8.66
N GLY A 112 -12.61 37.09 -8.82
CA GLY A 112 -12.43 35.68 -9.13
C GLY A 112 -12.25 34.77 -7.91
N ASP A 113 -12.41 35.29 -6.68
CA ASP A 113 -12.41 34.47 -5.47
C ASP A 113 -13.82 33.94 -5.19
N VAL A 114 -14.01 32.65 -5.46
CA VAL A 114 -15.29 31.96 -5.25
C VAL A 114 -15.71 31.84 -3.79
N ASN A 115 -14.81 32.11 -2.83
CA ASN A 115 -15.11 32.05 -1.40
C ASN A 115 -15.55 33.40 -0.83
N ASN A 116 -15.31 34.49 -1.56
CA ASN A 116 -15.80 35.81 -1.16
C ASN A 116 -17.23 36.01 -1.71
N PRO A 117 -18.28 36.03 -0.86
CA PRO A 117 -19.65 36.19 -1.33
C PRO A 117 -19.90 37.56 -1.99
N GLN A 118 -19.07 38.56 -1.67
CA GLN A 118 -19.11 39.89 -2.26
C GLN A 118 -17.92 40.14 -3.21
N ASP A 119 -17.35 39.06 -3.80
CA ASP A 119 -16.36 39.16 -4.87
C ASP A 119 -16.90 39.99 -6.04
N LEU A 120 -16.06 40.84 -6.63
CA LEU A 120 -16.45 41.76 -7.69
C LEU A 120 -17.01 41.04 -8.93
N SER A 121 -16.70 39.76 -9.15
CA SER A 121 -17.29 38.96 -10.25
C SER A 121 -18.82 38.79 -10.15
N ASN A 122 -19.40 39.03 -8.97
CA ASN A 122 -20.85 38.96 -8.73
C ASN A 122 -21.59 40.28 -9.01
N TYR A 123 -20.88 41.37 -9.31
CA TYR A 123 -21.45 42.70 -9.49
C TYR A 123 -21.19 43.25 -10.89
N LYS A 124 -21.95 44.28 -11.27
CA LYS A 124 -21.77 45.01 -12.53
C LYS A 124 -21.12 46.37 -12.35
N VAL A 125 -21.34 47.01 -11.21
CA VAL A 125 -20.72 48.28 -10.88
C VAL A 125 -20.17 48.23 -9.47
N PHE A 126 -18.96 48.76 -9.30
CA PHE A 126 -18.32 49.02 -8.03
C PHE A 126 -18.15 50.53 -7.85
N ILE A 127 -18.65 51.07 -6.74
CA ILE A 127 -18.68 52.50 -6.43
C ILE A 127 -17.82 52.71 -5.19
N MET A 128 -16.81 53.56 -5.32
CA MET A 128 -15.89 53.90 -4.23
C MET A 128 -15.96 55.41 -4.02
N CYS A 129 -16.46 55.80 -2.85
CA CYS A 129 -16.72 57.20 -2.52
C CYS A 129 -15.80 57.65 -1.40
N GLU A 130 -14.91 58.59 -1.74
CA GLU A 130 -13.91 59.20 -0.88
C GLU A 130 -13.14 58.20 0.01
N PRO A 131 -12.46 57.19 -0.59
CA PRO A 131 -11.63 56.27 0.17
C PRO A 131 -10.53 57.06 0.89
N GLN A 132 -10.24 56.69 2.14
CA GLN A 132 -9.22 57.31 3.00
C GLN A 132 -7.97 56.44 3.10
N ASN A 133 -8.11 55.11 3.05
CA ASN A 133 -6.96 54.19 3.09
C ASN A 133 -6.44 53.81 1.70
N GLN A 134 -5.12 53.68 1.58
CA GLN A 134 -4.50 53.15 0.36
C GLN A 134 -4.96 51.71 0.02
N LEU A 135 -5.16 51.46 -1.27
CA LEU A 135 -5.42 50.12 -1.82
C LEU A 135 -4.15 49.26 -1.83
N SER A 136 -4.26 48.03 -1.34
CA SER A 136 -3.19 47.04 -1.46
C SER A 136 -2.97 46.59 -2.91
N ALA A 137 -1.81 45.98 -3.19
CA ALA A 137 -1.50 45.50 -4.54
C ALA A 137 -2.52 44.47 -5.08
N SER A 138 -3.04 43.61 -4.21
CA SER A 138 -4.09 42.64 -4.56
C SER A 138 -5.42 43.32 -4.90
N GLU A 139 -5.79 44.36 -4.15
CA GLU A 139 -7.04 45.08 -4.38
C GLU A 139 -6.98 45.90 -5.67
N LYS A 140 -5.85 46.58 -5.93
CA LYS A 140 -5.60 47.25 -7.22
C LYS A 140 -5.73 46.27 -8.38
N THR A 141 -5.12 45.10 -8.26
CA THR A 141 -5.22 44.04 -9.28
C THR A 141 -6.67 43.56 -9.46
N ALA A 142 -7.40 43.36 -8.36
CA ALA A 142 -8.80 42.93 -8.41
C ALA A 142 -9.69 43.96 -9.11
N ILE A 143 -9.56 45.25 -8.78
CA ILE A 143 -10.34 46.33 -9.40
C ILE A 143 -10.00 46.45 -10.89
N LEU A 144 -8.72 46.43 -11.26
CA LEU A 144 -8.29 46.52 -12.67
C LEU A 144 -8.76 45.29 -13.48
N ASN A 145 -8.73 44.10 -12.90
CA ASN A 145 -9.25 42.89 -13.56
C ASN A 145 -10.79 42.93 -13.68
N PHE A 146 -11.49 43.41 -12.66
CA PHE A 146 -12.93 43.60 -12.70
C PHE A 146 -13.34 44.55 -13.83
N VAL A 147 -12.72 45.72 -13.90
CA VAL A 147 -13.00 46.70 -14.98
C VAL A 147 -12.61 46.13 -16.34
N SER A 148 -11.39 45.60 -16.50
CA SER A 148 -10.97 45.03 -17.80
C SER A 148 -11.84 43.86 -18.29
N SER A 149 -12.53 43.16 -17.37
CA SER A 149 -13.46 42.06 -17.68
C SER A 149 -14.91 42.52 -17.92
N GLY A 150 -15.17 43.83 -18.02
CA GLY A 150 -16.49 44.38 -18.32
C GLY A 150 -17.25 44.95 -17.12
N GLY A 151 -16.61 45.09 -15.97
CA GLY A 151 -17.14 45.78 -14.80
C GLY A 151 -17.13 47.30 -14.95
N GLY A 152 -18.05 47.98 -14.26
CA GLY A 152 -18.08 49.43 -14.17
C GLY A 152 -17.47 49.94 -12.86
N LEU A 153 -16.56 50.92 -12.93
CA LEU A 153 -15.99 51.57 -11.74
C LEU A 153 -16.44 53.03 -11.66
N PHE A 154 -16.99 53.44 -10.51
CA PHE A 154 -17.25 54.84 -10.21
C PHE A 154 -16.29 55.31 -9.12
N MET A 155 -15.39 56.22 -9.50
CA MET A 155 -14.43 56.88 -8.60
C MET A 155 -15.01 58.24 -8.18
N VAL A 156 -15.46 58.36 -6.94
CA VAL A 156 -15.92 59.63 -6.37
C VAL A 156 -14.83 60.07 -5.41
N ALA A 157 -14.00 61.00 -5.85
CA ALA A 157 -12.99 61.63 -4.98
C ALA A 157 -13.59 62.84 -4.28
N ASP A 158 -12.83 63.41 -3.38
CA ASP A 158 -13.04 64.73 -2.82
C ASP A 158 -11.78 65.55 -3.12
N HIS A 159 -11.15 66.10 -2.08
CA HIS A 159 -10.18 67.15 -2.22
C HIS A 159 -8.84 66.82 -1.57
N GLU A 160 -7.75 67.48 -1.95
CA GLU A 160 -6.36 67.16 -1.50
C GLU A 160 -6.06 67.44 0.00
N THR A 161 -7.11 67.67 0.79
CA THR A 161 -7.06 67.80 2.26
C THR A 161 -8.20 67.00 2.91
N SER A 162 -8.72 65.99 2.21
CA SER A 162 -9.85 65.16 2.64
C SER A 162 -9.40 64.02 3.55
N ASP A 163 -8.11 63.91 3.88
CA ASP A 163 -7.53 62.94 4.81
C ASP A 163 -8.18 63.08 6.20
N ARG A 164 -9.19 62.24 6.47
CA ARG A 164 -9.97 62.26 7.70
C ARG A 164 -9.37 61.40 8.80
N ASP A 165 -8.50 60.44 8.47
CA ASP A 165 -7.87 59.52 9.42
C ASP A 165 -6.38 59.79 9.70
N CYS A 166 -5.86 60.87 9.08
CA CYS A 166 -4.52 61.41 9.26
C CYS A 166 -3.39 60.47 8.81
N ASP A 167 -3.63 59.62 7.80
CA ASP A 167 -2.64 58.68 7.27
C ASP A 167 -1.77 59.27 6.14
N ASN A 168 -2.06 60.51 5.73
CA ASN A 168 -1.49 61.28 4.60
C ASN A 168 -1.92 60.79 3.21
N TRP A 169 -3.01 60.04 3.10
CA TRP A 169 -3.66 59.68 1.85
C TRP A 169 -5.03 60.33 1.73
N ASP A 170 -5.22 61.10 0.66
CA ASP A 170 -6.54 61.58 0.24
C ASP A 170 -7.07 60.75 -0.92
N SER A 171 -8.39 60.76 -1.11
CA SER A 171 -9.03 60.03 -2.21
C SER A 171 -8.48 60.37 -3.61
N PRO A 172 -8.12 61.62 -3.97
CA PRO A 172 -7.41 61.91 -5.22
C PRO A 172 -6.08 61.16 -5.37
N HIS A 173 -5.30 61.06 -4.29
CA HIS A 173 -4.02 60.34 -4.28
C HIS A 173 -4.23 58.82 -4.43
N ILE A 174 -5.26 58.27 -3.79
CA ILE A 174 -5.61 56.85 -3.86
C ILE A 174 -6.02 56.45 -5.28
N PHE A 175 -6.87 57.25 -5.94
CA PHE A 175 -7.26 56.97 -7.33
C PHE A 175 -6.12 57.17 -8.33
N ASN A 176 -5.24 58.14 -8.11
CA ASN A 176 -4.02 58.29 -8.90
C ASN A 176 -3.09 57.07 -8.75
N ASP A 177 -2.91 56.54 -7.53
CA ASP A 177 -2.12 55.31 -7.28
C ASP A 177 -2.77 54.05 -7.90
N LEU A 178 -4.11 53.93 -7.86
CA LEU A 178 -4.84 52.85 -8.53
C LEU A 178 -4.57 52.84 -10.05
N THR A 179 -4.57 54.01 -10.66
CA THR A 179 -4.48 54.18 -12.12
C THR A 179 -3.04 54.39 -12.62
N GLN A 180 -2.08 54.54 -11.70
CA GLN A 180 -0.69 54.92 -12.00
C GLN A 180 -0.57 56.30 -12.68
N ALA A 181 -1.52 57.20 -12.39
CA ALA A 181 -1.49 58.57 -12.87
C ALA A 181 -0.55 59.42 -12.02
N VAL A 182 0.27 60.25 -12.66
CA VAL A 182 1.28 61.07 -11.97
C VAL A 182 1.32 62.53 -12.43
N SER A 183 0.79 62.83 -13.63
CA SER A 183 0.78 64.20 -14.15
C SER A 183 -0.24 64.37 -15.27
N THR A 184 -0.41 65.61 -15.73
CA THR A 184 -1.23 66.00 -16.89
C THR A 184 -0.82 65.32 -18.21
N THR A 185 0.41 64.80 -18.31
CA THR A 185 0.93 64.09 -19.49
C THR A 185 1.13 62.59 -19.28
N GLN A 186 0.83 62.11 -18.06
CA GLN A 186 0.90 60.71 -17.65
C GLN A 186 -0.30 60.46 -16.74
N THR A 187 -1.47 60.40 -17.36
CA THR A 187 -2.78 60.35 -16.68
C THR A 187 -3.23 58.92 -16.38
N GLY A 188 -2.30 57.97 -16.36
CA GLY A 188 -2.56 56.59 -15.95
C GLY A 188 -3.44 55.80 -16.92
N LEU A 189 -3.82 54.59 -16.48
CA LEU A 189 -4.53 53.59 -17.28
C LEU A 189 -5.90 54.07 -17.81
N PHE A 190 -6.57 54.93 -17.06
CA PHE A 190 -7.90 55.45 -17.45
C PHE A 190 -7.81 56.77 -18.20
N GLY A 191 -6.61 57.32 -18.41
CA GLY A 191 -6.44 58.62 -19.05
C GLY A 191 -6.95 59.78 -18.18
N ILE A 192 -7.07 59.60 -16.87
CA ILE A 192 -7.60 60.55 -15.89
C ILE A 192 -6.57 60.72 -14.78
N TRP A 193 -6.15 61.97 -14.54
CA TRP A 193 -5.33 62.34 -13.40
C TRP A 193 -6.10 63.33 -12.53
N PHE A 194 -6.36 62.96 -11.28
CA PHE A 194 -6.85 63.91 -10.29
C PHE A 194 -5.70 64.85 -9.96
N ARG A 195 -5.95 66.16 -10.02
CA ARG A 195 -4.90 67.11 -9.71
C ARG A 195 -4.59 67.02 -8.23
N VAL A 196 -3.30 66.82 -7.96
CA VAL A 196 -2.71 66.84 -6.64
C VAL A 196 -1.52 67.79 -6.69
N ASN A 197 -1.51 68.83 -5.88
CA ASN A 197 -0.35 69.66 -5.64
C ASN A 197 0.38 69.08 -4.40
N GLU A 198 1.69 68.93 -4.43
CA GLU A 198 2.45 68.26 -3.35
C GLU A 198 2.40 69.01 -1.99
N ILE A 199 1.57 70.06 -1.87
CA ILE A 199 1.46 70.95 -0.71
C ILE A 199 -0.02 71.24 -0.46
N SER A 200 -0.66 70.49 0.44
CA SER A 200 -2.06 70.58 0.84
C SER A 200 -2.57 72.00 1.22
N ASP A 201 -2.72 72.90 0.24
CA ASP A 201 -3.03 74.31 0.45
C ASP A 201 -4.44 74.66 -0.07
N LYS A 202 -5.35 74.89 0.88
CA LYS A 202 -6.69 75.44 0.59
C LYS A 202 -6.53 76.88 0.05
N GLY A 203 -6.37 77.02 -1.27
CA GLY A 203 -6.20 78.32 -1.92
C GLY A 203 -5.71 78.32 -3.37
N GLY A 204 -5.36 77.16 -3.95
CA GLY A 204 -4.97 77.02 -5.35
C GLY A 204 -6.13 77.03 -6.35
N GLU A 205 -5.84 76.97 -7.66
CA GLU A 205 -6.86 76.74 -8.69
C GLU A 205 -7.38 75.30 -8.70
N ASP A 206 -6.67 74.37 -8.07
CA ASP A 206 -7.01 72.95 -8.06
C ASP A 206 -8.12 72.64 -7.05
N TRP A 207 -8.22 73.44 -5.98
CA TRP A 207 -9.30 73.50 -5.00
C TRP A 207 -10.33 74.59 -5.34
N PHE A 208 -11.62 74.29 -5.36
CA PHE A 208 -12.65 75.31 -5.66
C PHE A 208 -14.06 74.94 -5.18
N ASP A 209 -14.92 75.96 -5.06
CA ASP A 209 -16.36 75.81 -4.84
C ASP A 209 -17.11 76.36 -6.05
N ASP A 210 -17.89 75.52 -6.73
CA ASP A 210 -18.80 75.90 -7.80
C ASP A 210 -20.22 75.47 -7.39
N ALA A 211 -20.89 76.30 -6.59
CA ALA A 211 -22.24 76.03 -6.09
C ALA A 211 -23.27 75.74 -7.21
N THR A 212 -22.98 76.15 -8.45
CA THR A 212 -23.68 75.73 -9.67
C THR A 212 -22.72 75.60 -10.86
N ASP A 213 -22.00 74.48 -10.98
CA ASP A 213 -21.12 74.19 -12.11
C ASP A 213 -21.90 73.71 -13.34
N ASN A 214 -22.48 74.64 -14.09
CA ASN A 214 -23.28 74.34 -15.28
C ASN A 214 -22.46 74.26 -16.58
N ASN A 215 -21.14 74.19 -16.49
CA ASN A 215 -20.25 74.12 -17.63
C ASN A 215 -20.12 72.67 -18.13
N VAL A 216 -21.18 72.21 -18.78
CA VAL A 216 -21.37 70.82 -19.23
C VAL A 216 -21.14 70.63 -20.74
N GLU A 217 -20.95 69.38 -21.14
CA GLU A 217 -20.86 68.96 -22.56
C GLU A 217 -22.15 69.33 -23.32
N THR A 218 -21.97 69.76 -24.56
CA THR A 218 -23.06 70.26 -25.43
C THR A 218 -23.48 69.26 -26.50
N ASP A 219 -22.78 68.14 -26.65
CA ASP A 219 -23.23 67.04 -27.50
C ASP A 219 -24.57 66.49 -27.02
N SER A 220 -25.58 66.57 -27.89
CA SER A 220 -26.94 66.08 -27.63
C SER A 220 -27.04 64.56 -27.43
N ASN A 221 -25.99 63.80 -27.72
CA ASN A 221 -25.92 62.36 -27.52
C ASN A 221 -25.01 61.98 -26.34
N ASP A 222 -24.53 62.94 -25.56
CA ASP A 222 -23.68 62.64 -24.43
C ASP A 222 -24.43 61.77 -23.41
N PRO A 223 -23.92 60.57 -23.06
CA PRO A 223 -24.68 59.61 -22.25
C PRO A 223 -24.81 60.04 -20.78
N ILE A 224 -23.98 60.99 -20.33
CA ILE A 224 -23.99 61.50 -18.96
C ILE A 224 -24.95 62.69 -18.86
N ILE A 225 -24.86 63.63 -19.80
CA ILE A 225 -25.71 64.83 -19.80
C ILE A 225 -27.12 64.54 -20.35
N CYS A 226 -27.27 63.62 -21.30
CA CYS A 226 -28.54 63.32 -21.98
C CYS A 226 -29.00 61.87 -21.76
N GLY A 227 -28.66 61.27 -20.61
CA GLY A 227 -28.96 59.87 -20.31
C GLY A 227 -30.42 59.59 -19.92
N PRO A 228 -30.76 58.31 -19.65
CA PRO A 228 -32.14 57.86 -19.49
C PRO A 228 -32.81 58.30 -18.18
N PHE A 229 -32.05 58.79 -17.20
CA PHE A 229 -32.57 59.24 -15.91
C PHE A 229 -32.90 60.73 -15.87
N GLY A 230 -32.64 61.46 -16.95
CA GLY A 230 -32.96 62.89 -17.06
C GLY A 230 -31.85 63.69 -17.71
N SER A 231 -32.09 65.00 -17.85
CA SER A 231 -31.10 65.93 -18.41
C SER A 231 -30.15 66.40 -17.32
N GLY A 232 -28.86 66.11 -17.44
CA GLY A 232 -27.77 66.65 -16.60
C GLY A 232 -27.36 68.08 -16.96
N SER A 233 -28.11 68.79 -17.81
CA SER A 233 -27.74 70.12 -18.34
C SER A 233 -27.57 71.24 -17.29
N GLY A 234 -28.09 71.05 -16.08
CA GLY A 234 -27.89 71.94 -14.94
C GLY A 234 -26.50 71.81 -14.31
N GLY A 235 -25.75 70.77 -14.67
CA GLY A 235 -24.38 70.53 -14.18
C GLY A 235 -24.33 70.04 -12.73
N LEU A 236 -23.19 70.27 -12.07
CA LEU A 236 -22.89 69.76 -10.73
C LEU A 236 -22.82 70.88 -9.70
N GLY A 237 -23.24 70.62 -8.46
CA GLY A 237 -23.02 71.54 -7.33
C GLY A 237 -21.80 71.09 -6.53
N LEU A 238 -20.68 71.78 -6.69
CA LEU A 238 -19.38 71.37 -6.16
C LEU A 238 -18.96 72.24 -4.95
N PHE A 239 -18.51 71.62 -3.86
CA PHE A 239 -18.09 72.26 -2.62
C PHE A 239 -16.81 71.62 -2.10
N GLY A 240 -15.70 72.32 -2.26
CA GLY A 240 -14.37 71.85 -1.87
C GLY A 240 -13.67 70.99 -2.93
N ALA A 241 -14.23 70.86 -4.13
CA ALA A 241 -13.77 69.95 -5.18
C ALA A 241 -12.31 70.07 -5.62
N THR A 242 -11.76 68.94 -6.06
CA THR A 242 -10.55 68.83 -6.88
C THR A 242 -10.90 68.64 -8.36
N SER A 243 -10.19 69.33 -9.25
CA SER A 243 -10.34 69.10 -10.71
C SER A 243 -9.43 67.98 -11.22
N MET A 244 -9.79 67.39 -12.35
CA MET A 244 -9.02 66.39 -13.09
C MET A 244 -8.45 66.98 -14.38
N ASP A 245 -7.35 66.40 -14.85
CA ASP A 245 -6.94 66.48 -16.25
C ASP A 245 -7.08 65.13 -16.92
N ILE A 246 -7.42 65.14 -18.21
CA ILE A 246 -7.56 63.93 -19.01
C ILE A 246 -6.57 63.92 -20.17
N ASN A 247 -6.14 62.74 -20.63
CA ASN A 247 -5.26 62.63 -21.79
C ASN A 247 -5.67 61.49 -22.75
N PRO A 248 -6.31 61.83 -23.89
CA PRO A 248 -6.66 60.85 -24.91
C PRO A 248 -5.48 60.09 -25.54
N LEU A 249 -4.24 60.56 -25.35
CA LEU A 249 -3.05 59.82 -25.79
C LEU A 249 -2.70 58.66 -24.86
N ASP A 250 -3.01 58.77 -23.56
CA ASP A 250 -2.83 57.69 -22.60
C ASP A 250 -4.01 56.70 -22.68
N ASN A 251 -5.23 57.21 -22.86
CA ASN A 251 -6.41 56.39 -23.12
C ASN A 251 -7.38 57.07 -24.10
N PRO A 252 -7.57 56.56 -25.33
CA PRO A 252 -8.38 57.21 -26.36
C PRO A 252 -9.89 57.25 -26.06
N TYR A 253 -10.35 56.53 -25.04
CA TYR A 253 -11.76 56.49 -24.62
C TYR A 253 -12.10 57.48 -23.51
N VAL A 254 -11.11 58.19 -22.96
CA VAL A 254 -11.39 59.20 -21.92
C VAL A 254 -12.15 60.39 -22.50
N LYS A 255 -13.20 60.83 -21.80
CA LYS A 255 -14.06 61.94 -22.20
C LYS A 255 -14.44 62.81 -20.99
N ALA A 256 -14.35 64.12 -21.16
CA ALA A 256 -14.87 65.10 -20.20
C ALA A 256 -16.36 65.36 -20.45
N HIS A 257 -17.13 65.51 -19.38
CA HIS A 257 -18.57 65.79 -19.44
C HIS A 257 -18.96 67.08 -18.70
N VAL A 258 -18.23 67.41 -17.64
CA VAL A 258 -18.39 68.66 -16.89
C VAL A 258 -17.00 69.23 -16.66
N TRP A 259 -16.85 70.54 -16.87
CA TRP A 259 -15.62 71.29 -16.62
C TRP A 259 -15.90 72.29 -15.53
N ARG A 260 -14.87 72.67 -14.78
CA ARG A 260 -14.98 73.76 -13.81
C ARG A 260 -15.55 75.02 -14.45
N THR A 261 -16.36 75.79 -13.71
CA THR A 261 -17.00 76.98 -14.24
C THR A 261 -15.99 77.98 -14.80
N GLY A 262 -16.26 78.48 -16.01
CA GLY A 262 -15.40 79.43 -16.72
C GLY A 262 -14.22 78.82 -17.49
N GLN A 263 -14.01 77.50 -17.41
CA GLN A 263 -13.01 76.80 -18.21
C GLN A 263 -13.51 76.49 -19.63
N SER A 264 -12.59 76.46 -20.59
CA SER A 264 -12.90 76.00 -21.95
C SER A 264 -13.07 74.48 -21.99
N HIS A 265 -13.92 73.97 -22.89
CA HIS A 265 -14.11 72.54 -23.16
C HIS A 265 -12.86 71.91 -23.78
N ASN A 266 -11.86 71.66 -22.95
CA ASN A 266 -10.57 71.06 -23.31
C ASN A 266 -10.24 69.92 -22.33
N ASN A 267 -9.01 69.45 -22.32
CA ASN A 267 -8.62 68.29 -21.51
C ASN A 267 -8.16 68.64 -20.08
N LEU A 268 -8.31 69.90 -19.67
CA LEU A 268 -7.84 70.41 -18.38
C LEU A 268 -9.02 70.85 -17.53
N ARG A 269 -8.86 70.77 -16.20
CA ARG A 269 -9.84 71.30 -15.23
C ARG A 269 -11.24 70.68 -15.38
N VAL A 270 -11.28 69.40 -15.70
CA VAL A 270 -12.48 68.58 -15.83
C VAL A 270 -12.99 68.25 -14.42
N THR A 271 -14.29 68.34 -14.18
CA THR A 271 -14.90 68.02 -12.88
C THR A 271 -15.65 66.70 -12.91
N PHE A 272 -16.09 66.27 -14.10
CA PHE A 272 -16.64 64.93 -14.34
C PHE A 272 -16.12 64.34 -15.64
N ALA A 273 -15.57 63.11 -15.58
CA ALA A 273 -15.02 62.40 -16.73
C ALA A 273 -15.51 60.94 -16.79
N THR A 274 -15.52 60.37 -17.98
CA THR A 274 -15.65 58.91 -18.17
C THR A 274 -14.46 58.36 -18.95
N SER A 275 -14.27 57.04 -18.88
CA SER A 275 -13.25 56.33 -19.66
C SER A 275 -13.65 54.87 -19.90
N GLN A 276 -12.80 54.12 -20.59
CA GLN A 276 -12.92 52.69 -20.81
C GLN A 276 -11.59 52.00 -20.52
N TYR A 277 -11.64 50.82 -19.90
CA TYR A 277 -10.45 49.96 -19.72
C TYR A 277 -10.84 48.51 -19.91
N GLY A 278 -10.21 47.84 -20.88
CA GLY A 278 -10.69 46.56 -21.40
C GLY A 278 -12.15 46.66 -21.86
N ASP A 279 -12.97 45.71 -21.41
CA ASP A 279 -14.41 45.67 -21.72
C ASP A 279 -15.25 46.61 -20.82
N GLY A 280 -14.66 47.15 -19.75
CA GLY A 280 -15.39 47.90 -18.71
C GLY A 280 -15.32 49.40 -18.86
N ARG A 281 -16.15 50.09 -18.08
CA ARG A 281 -16.31 51.55 -18.12
C ARG A 281 -15.94 52.18 -16.79
N ILE A 282 -15.52 53.44 -16.85
CA ILE A 282 -15.13 54.23 -15.69
C ILE A 282 -15.90 55.54 -15.70
N ALA A 283 -16.33 55.99 -14.53
CA ALA A 283 -16.81 57.34 -14.27
C ALA A 283 -16.01 57.92 -13.10
N ALA A 284 -15.66 59.20 -13.19
CA ALA A 284 -14.84 59.88 -12.20
C ALA A 284 -15.38 61.28 -11.92
N ILE A 285 -15.44 61.65 -10.65
CA ILE A 285 -15.77 62.99 -10.16
C ILE A 285 -14.78 63.35 -9.05
N GLY A 286 -14.38 64.62 -8.99
CA GLY A 286 -13.44 65.12 -7.98
C GLY A 286 -14.10 65.76 -6.76
N ASP A 287 -15.35 65.41 -6.46
CA ASP A 287 -16.11 65.92 -5.32
C ASP A 287 -17.16 64.89 -4.90
N SER A 288 -17.26 64.62 -3.60
CA SER A 288 -18.21 63.70 -2.97
C SER A 288 -19.51 64.41 -2.56
N SER A 289 -19.49 65.73 -2.34
CA SER A 289 -20.67 66.52 -1.94
C SER A 289 -21.86 66.49 -2.92
N PRO A 290 -21.71 66.28 -4.23
CA PRO A 290 -22.85 66.08 -5.13
C PRO A 290 -23.66 64.81 -4.83
N ALA A 291 -23.02 63.81 -4.21
CA ALA A 291 -23.64 62.53 -3.86
C ALA A 291 -24.33 62.57 -2.48
N ASP A 292 -23.94 63.52 -1.63
CA ASP A 292 -24.40 63.68 -0.25
C ASP A 292 -25.88 64.11 -0.18
N ASP A 293 -26.71 63.36 0.54
CA ASP A 293 -28.13 63.62 0.73
C ASP A 293 -28.50 64.28 2.07
N GLY A 294 -27.48 64.66 2.85
CA GLY A 294 -27.59 65.30 4.15
C GLY A 294 -27.99 64.35 5.28
N THR A 295 -27.95 63.04 5.06
CA THR A 295 -28.20 62.02 6.09
C THR A 295 -26.93 61.24 6.41
N GLY A 296 -26.73 60.87 7.67
CA GLY A 296 -25.50 60.18 8.08
C GLY A 296 -25.24 60.26 9.57
N ASP A 297 -23.98 60.24 9.96
CA ASP A 297 -23.56 60.07 11.34
C ASP A 297 -23.87 61.29 12.23
N SER A 298 -24.28 61.00 13.46
CA SER A 298 -24.74 62.03 14.39
C SER A 298 -23.57 62.87 14.91
N GLY A 299 -23.34 64.02 14.30
CA GLY A 299 -22.26 64.94 14.67
C GLY A 299 -21.51 65.48 13.45
N ASP A 300 -21.74 64.86 12.30
CA ASP A 300 -21.05 65.18 11.07
C ASP A 300 -21.62 66.44 10.41
N THR A 301 -20.75 67.11 9.66
CA THR A 301 -21.13 68.29 8.88
C THR A 301 -21.41 67.84 7.46
N LEU A 302 -22.68 67.50 7.22
CA LEU A 302 -23.15 66.99 5.93
C LEU A 302 -23.59 68.12 5.00
N TYR A 303 -23.42 67.91 3.71
CA TYR A 303 -23.74 68.83 2.64
C TYR A 303 -24.83 68.23 1.74
N ASP A 304 -26.11 68.51 2.03
CA ASP A 304 -27.26 68.05 1.23
C ASP A 304 -27.23 68.57 -0.23
N GLY A 305 -26.51 67.85 -1.08
CA GLY A 305 -26.21 68.16 -2.47
C GLY A 305 -27.03 67.35 -3.47
N TRP A 306 -27.46 66.13 -3.11
CA TRP A 306 -28.17 65.18 -3.99
C TRP A 306 -29.40 65.80 -4.66
N ASP A 307 -30.29 66.37 -3.84
CA ASP A 307 -31.59 66.94 -4.24
C ASP A 307 -31.67 68.46 -3.93
N LYS A 308 -30.76 69.03 -3.12
CA LYS A 308 -30.85 70.39 -2.57
C LYS A 308 -29.63 71.30 -2.74
N ALA A 309 -28.81 71.11 -3.75
CA ALA A 309 -27.85 72.15 -4.10
C ALA A 309 -28.61 73.47 -4.41
N SER A 310 -28.46 74.46 -3.54
CA SER A 310 -29.06 75.77 -3.65
C SER A 310 -28.59 76.44 -4.95
N GLY A 311 -29.36 76.30 -6.04
CA GLY A 311 -28.98 76.88 -7.33
C GLY A 311 -29.51 76.19 -8.60
N GLY A 312 -30.09 74.99 -8.54
CA GLY A 312 -30.72 74.34 -9.71
C GLY A 312 -29.76 73.52 -10.60
N VAL A 313 -28.83 72.80 -9.98
CA VAL A 313 -27.96 71.80 -10.61
C VAL A 313 -28.64 70.42 -10.68
N ASN A 314 -28.10 69.50 -11.48
CA ASN A 314 -28.69 68.20 -11.79
C ASN A 314 -27.79 67.04 -11.34
N ASN A 315 -27.36 67.08 -10.06
CA ASN A 315 -26.45 66.09 -9.45
C ASN A 315 -26.98 64.66 -9.61
N LYS A 316 -28.23 64.44 -9.17
CA LYS A 316 -28.96 63.17 -9.29
C LYS A 316 -28.96 62.62 -10.71
N GLU A 317 -29.33 63.43 -11.71
CA GLU A 317 -29.38 62.97 -13.10
C GLU A 317 -27.99 62.56 -13.60
N ILE A 318 -26.94 63.33 -13.30
CA ILE A 318 -25.57 63.01 -13.73
C ILE A 318 -25.09 61.70 -13.09
N PHE A 319 -25.28 61.53 -11.78
CA PHE A 319 -24.88 60.31 -11.06
C PHE A 319 -25.66 59.08 -11.57
N MET A 320 -26.98 59.19 -11.73
CA MET A 320 -27.80 58.08 -12.24
C MET A 320 -27.49 57.73 -13.69
N ASN A 321 -27.25 58.72 -14.55
CA ASN A 321 -26.83 58.51 -15.93
C ASN A 321 -25.42 57.89 -16.01
N ALA A 322 -24.51 58.28 -15.12
CA ALA A 322 -23.19 57.69 -15.02
C ALA A 322 -23.25 56.23 -14.55
N THR A 323 -24.02 55.90 -13.51
CA THR A 323 -24.21 54.50 -13.11
C THR A 323 -24.82 53.67 -14.23
N TYR A 324 -25.79 54.24 -14.98
CA TYR A 324 -26.34 53.57 -16.16
C TYR A 324 -25.30 53.36 -17.27
N PHE A 325 -24.47 54.35 -17.54
CA PHE A 325 -23.36 54.23 -18.49
C PHE A 325 -22.41 53.09 -18.07
N LEU A 326 -22.09 52.97 -16.79
CA LEU A 326 -21.25 51.90 -16.23
C LEU A 326 -21.90 50.51 -16.36
N LEU A 327 -23.21 50.40 -16.15
CA LEU A 327 -23.96 49.14 -16.26
C LEU A 327 -24.05 48.59 -17.69
N ASN A 328 -23.82 49.42 -18.70
CA ASN A 328 -24.08 49.11 -20.11
C ASN A 328 -22.83 49.33 -20.99
N PRO A 329 -21.70 48.63 -20.75
CA PRO A 329 -20.51 48.73 -21.60
C PRO A 329 -20.85 48.49 -23.07
N ALA A 330 -20.15 49.17 -23.98
CA ALA A 330 -20.38 48.98 -25.41
C ALA A 330 -20.03 47.53 -25.76
N PRO A 331 -20.83 46.84 -26.59
CA PRO A 331 -20.45 45.50 -27.03
C PRO A 331 -19.13 45.60 -27.78
N ASP A 332 -18.17 44.77 -27.39
CA ASP A 332 -16.95 44.59 -28.16
C ASP A 332 -17.32 44.07 -29.57
N THR A 333 -16.83 44.77 -30.58
CA THR A 333 -17.06 44.50 -32.00
C THR A 333 -15.77 44.35 -32.79
N THR A 334 -14.63 44.47 -32.12
CA THR A 334 -13.32 44.39 -32.76
C THR A 334 -12.81 42.96 -32.69
N PRO A 335 -12.39 42.36 -33.82
CA PRO A 335 -11.68 41.09 -33.79
C PRO A 335 -10.31 41.21 -33.13
N PRO A 336 -9.78 40.12 -32.55
CA PRO A 336 -8.45 40.10 -31.97
C PRO A 336 -7.38 40.35 -33.04
N SER A 337 -6.34 41.13 -32.72
CA SER A 337 -5.18 41.36 -33.60
C SER A 337 -4.01 40.46 -33.21
N ILE A 338 -3.38 39.81 -34.19
CA ILE A 338 -2.14 39.04 -33.95
C ILE A 338 -0.98 40.02 -33.73
N THR A 339 -0.44 40.04 -32.52
CA THR A 339 0.63 40.98 -32.09
C THR A 339 2.03 40.38 -32.20
N GLU A 340 2.16 39.06 -32.17
CA GLU A 340 3.43 38.34 -32.30
C GLU A 340 3.24 36.98 -33.01
N GLY A 341 4.21 36.56 -33.83
CA GLY A 341 4.12 35.32 -34.61
C GLY A 341 3.25 35.44 -35.87
N PRO A 342 2.81 34.31 -36.46
CA PRO A 342 2.99 32.93 -36.00
C PRO A 342 4.39 32.37 -36.25
N SER A 343 4.90 31.59 -35.32
CA SER A 343 6.17 30.85 -35.44
C SER A 343 5.93 29.35 -35.35
N SER A 344 6.74 28.55 -36.04
CA SER A 344 6.67 27.08 -36.00
C SER A 344 7.98 26.47 -35.50
N GLN A 345 7.85 25.48 -34.61
CA GLN A 345 8.93 24.61 -34.16
C GLN A 345 8.71 23.23 -34.76
N VAL A 346 9.53 22.85 -35.74
CA VAL A 346 9.35 21.63 -36.53
C VAL A 346 10.10 20.43 -35.96
N LYS A 347 9.48 19.26 -36.09
CA LYS A 347 10.10 17.95 -35.93
C LYS A 347 9.86 17.13 -37.21
N ASP A 348 10.17 15.85 -37.17
CA ASP A 348 10.02 14.91 -38.28
C ASP A 348 8.56 14.56 -38.61
N CYS A 349 7.66 14.38 -37.64
CA CYS A 349 6.22 14.17 -37.89
C CYS A 349 5.29 15.11 -37.13
N SER A 350 5.83 16.19 -36.56
CA SER A 350 5.02 17.19 -35.85
C SER A 350 5.57 18.59 -36.01
N ALA A 351 4.74 19.58 -35.68
CA ALA A 351 5.14 20.97 -35.56
C ALA A 351 4.32 21.66 -34.47
N ALA A 352 4.97 22.43 -33.60
CA ALA A 352 4.30 23.29 -32.64
C ALA A 352 4.21 24.71 -33.21
N VAL A 353 3.02 25.30 -33.25
CA VAL A 353 2.76 26.65 -33.78
C VAL A 353 2.35 27.58 -32.65
N SER A 354 3.02 28.72 -32.52
CA SER A 354 2.76 29.72 -31.47
C SER A 354 2.58 31.13 -32.02
N TRP A 355 1.69 31.91 -31.40
CA TRP A 355 1.43 33.32 -31.70
C TRP A 355 0.82 34.04 -30.49
N LYS A 356 0.69 35.37 -30.56
CA LYS A 356 0.01 36.18 -29.53
C LYS A 356 -1.05 37.09 -30.13
N THR A 357 -2.06 37.41 -29.33
CA THR A 357 -3.08 38.42 -29.63
C THR A 357 -3.10 39.55 -28.59
N ASP A 358 -3.66 40.70 -28.98
CA ASP A 358 -3.88 41.85 -28.09
C ASP A 358 -4.97 41.59 -27.03
N GLU A 359 -5.92 40.71 -27.32
CA GLU A 359 -6.99 40.28 -26.43
C GLU A 359 -7.15 38.75 -26.38
N ALA A 360 -7.93 38.23 -25.42
CA ALA A 360 -8.10 36.80 -25.25
C ALA A 360 -8.94 36.20 -26.39
N ALA A 361 -8.34 35.29 -27.16
CA ALA A 361 -8.94 34.69 -28.34
C ALA A 361 -8.80 33.16 -28.34
N ASN A 362 -9.64 32.47 -29.12
CA ASN A 362 -9.45 31.05 -29.38
C ASN A 362 -8.22 30.81 -30.28
N SER A 363 -7.78 29.55 -30.35
CA SER A 363 -6.57 29.17 -31.09
C SER A 363 -6.92 28.18 -32.20
N ILE A 364 -6.72 28.54 -33.46
CA ILE A 364 -6.93 27.63 -34.60
C ILE A 364 -5.71 27.67 -35.51
N VAL A 365 -5.26 26.51 -35.98
CA VAL A 365 -4.24 26.39 -37.04
C VAL A 365 -4.82 25.57 -38.18
N GLU A 366 -4.88 26.16 -39.38
CA GLU A 366 -5.16 25.44 -40.62
C GLU A 366 -3.84 25.11 -41.32
N TYR A 367 -3.68 23.88 -41.80
CA TYR A 367 -2.44 23.41 -42.42
C TYR A 367 -2.67 22.38 -43.53
N GLY A 368 -1.68 22.16 -44.39
CA GLY A 368 -1.64 21.06 -45.36
C GLY A 368 -0.59 21.22 -46.45
N LEU A 369 -0.62 20.36 -47.48
CA LEU A 369 0.44 20.29 -48.50
C LEU A 369 0.42 21.44 -49.53
N THR A 370 -0.59 22.31 -49.47
CA THR A 370 -0.79 23.46 -50.36
C THR A 370 -1.42 24.59 -49.56
N ASP A 371 -1.40 25.82 -50.07
CA ASP A 371 -2.08 27.00 -49.51
C ASP A 371 -3.61 26.89 -49.36
N SER A 372 -4.19 25.79 -49.84
CA SER A 372 -5.58 25.41 -49.57
C SER A 372 -5.76 24.68 -48.23
N TYR A 373 -4.66 24.39 -47.51
CA TYR A 373 -4.59 23.71 -46.22
C TYR A 373 -5.30 22.35 -46.21
N GLY A 374 -6.60 22.32 -45.95
CA GLY A 374 -7.43 21.11 -45.95
C GLY A 374 -7.45 20.35 -44.62
N MET A 375 -6.58 20.69 -43.68
CA MET A 375 -6.59 20.19 -42.29
C MET A 375 -6.64 21.36 -41.30
N SER A 376 -7.17 21.12 -40.09
CA SER A 376 -7.22 22.12 -39.02
C SER A 376 -7.11 21.49 -37.63
N VAL A 377 -6.41 22.18 -36.70
CA VAL A 377 -6.39 21.88 -35.26
C VAL A 377 -6.87 23.12 -34.50
N SER A 378 -7.63 22.94 -33.43
CA SER A 378 -8.18 24.06 -32.65
C SER A 378 -8.18 23.78 -31.15
N SER A 379 -7.99 24.83 -30.35
CA SER A 379 -8.26 24.88 -28.92
C SER A 379 -9.38 25.90 -28.62
N GLN A 380 -10.31 25.52 -27.73
CA GLN A 380 -11.46 26.35 -27.36
C GLN A 380 -11.18 27.32 -26.20
N SER A 381 -10.00 27.22 -25.58
CA SER A 381 -9.60 28.15 -24.52
C SER A 381 -9.31 29.54 -25.11
N PHE A 382 -9.80 30.59 -24.46
CA PHE A 382 -9.51 31.97 -24.81
C PHE A 382 -8.27 32.45 -24.06
N VAL A 383 -7.18 32.68 -24.79
CA VAL A 383 -5.88 33.07 -24.25
C VAL A 383 -5.27 34.17 -25.11
N LYS A 384 -4.27 34.89 -24.58
CA LYS A 384 -3.47 35.85 -25.37
C LYS A 384 -2.19 35.22 -25.93
N ASP A 385 -1.68 34.20 -25.27
CA ASP A 385 -0.51 33.43 -25.69
C ASP A 385 -0.98 32.07 -26.22
N HIS A 386 -0.83 31.84 -27.53
CA HIS A 386 -1.35 30.67 -28.21
C HIS A 386 -0.23 29.67 -28.50
N LEU A 387 -0.54 28.38 -28.30
CA LEU A 387 0.31 27.25 -28.67
C LEU A 387 -0.59 26.11 -29.17
N ILE A 388 -0.34 25.61 -30.37
CA ILE A 388 -1.03 24.46 -30.98
C ILE A 388 -0.01 23.47 -31.51
N ASP A 389 -0.07 22.24 -31.03
CA ASP A 389 0.71 21.12 -31.55
C ASP A 389 -0.02 20.43 -32.70
N ILE A 390 0.67 20.31 -33.84
CA ILE A 390 0.22 19.56 -35.01
C ILE A 390 1.01 18.25 -35.04
N SER A 391 0.33 17.11 -35.01
CA SER A 391 0.94 15.78 -35.07
C SER A 391 0.59 15.02 -36.36
N SER A 392 1.14 13.82 -36.54
CA SER A 392 0.87 12.92 -37.67
C SER A 392 1.22 13.51 -39.06
N LEU A 393 2.28 14.31 -39.13
CA LEU A 393 2.82 14.85 -40.38
C LEU A 393 3.77 13.85 -41.04
N ASN A 394 3.94 13.93 -42.35
CA ASN A 394 4.93 13.12 -43.06
C ASN A 394 6.34 13.73 -42.87
N PRO A 395 7.39 12.93 -42.64
CA PRO A 395 8.77 13.42 -42.62
C PRO A 395 9.25 14.01 -43.95
N SER A 396 10.24 14.89 -43.88
CA SER A 396 10.84 15.59 -45.04
C SER A 396 9.81 16.21 -45.98
N THR A 397 8.69 16.70 -45.44
CA THR A 397 7.54 17.17 -46.22
C THR A 397 7.25 18.62 -45.88
N GLN A 398 7.07 19.44 -46.92
CA GLN A 398 6.69 20.84 -46.77
C GLN A 398 5.17 20.95 -46.55
N TYR A 399 4.78 21.74 -45.55
CA TYR A 399 3.41 22.10 -45.22
C TYR A 399 3.23 23.62 -45.27
N HIS A 400 2.10 24.06 -45.82
CA HIS A 400 1.55 25.40 -45.68
C HIS A 400 0.66 25.45 -44.43
N TYR A 401 0.65 26.58 -43.72
CA TYR A 401 -0.22 26.81 -42.58
C TYR A 401 -0.58 28.28 -42.39
N ARG A 402 -1.69 28.53 -41.69
CA ARG A 402 -2.07 29.84 -41.15
C ARG A 402 -2.75 29.67 -39.80
N VAL A 403 -2.73 30.71 -38.98
CA VAL A 403 -3.46 30.71 -37.69
C VAL A 403 -4.69 31.60 -37.77
N LEU A 404 -5.71 31.27 -36.98
CA LEU A 404 -6.96 32.00 -36.88
C LEU A 404 -7.35 32.18 -35.40
N SER A 405 -7.85 33.36 -35.07
CA SER A 405 -8.27 33.70 -33.70
C SER A 405 -9.55 34.55 -33.71
N SER A 406 -10.50 34.17 -32.87
CA SER A 406 -11.75 34.89 -32.58
C SER A 406 -11.85 35.14 -31.08
N ASP A 407 -12.36 36.29 -30.67
CA ASP A 407 -12.56 36.64 -29.26
C ASP A 407 -13.79 35.96 -28.63
N THR A 408 -13.98 36.22 -27.34
CA THR A 408 -15.09 35.65 -26.54
C THR A 408 -16.48 36.13 -26.96
N LYS A 409 -16.59 37.27 -27.66
CA LYS A 409 -17.85 37.80 -28.20
C LYS A 409 -18.12 37.29 -29.61
N GLY A 410 -17.16 36.58 -30.19
CA GLY A 410 -17.24 35.97 -31.51
C GLY A 410 -16.84 36.90 -32.65
N ASN A 411 -16.12 38.00 -32.39
CA ASN A 411 -15.56 38.78 -33.48
C ASN A 411 -14.34 38.04 -34.07
N GLY A 412 -14.14 38.15 -35.39
CA GLY A 412 -13.15 37.39 -36.15
C GLY A 412 -13.75 36.28 -37.04
N PRO A 413 -12.95 35.28 -37.46
CA PRO A 413 -11.55 35.10 -37.09
C PRO A 413 -10.61 36.09 -37.80
N THR A 414 -9.64 36.63 -37.06
CA THR A 414 -8.45 37.24 -37.63
C THR A 414 -7.49 36.13 -38.06
N ALA A 415 -7.08 36.15 -39.31
CA ALA A 415 -6.18 35.15 -39.88
C ALA A 415 -4.80 35.74 -40.19
N SER A 416 -3.73 34.95 -39.98
CA SER A 416 -2.41 35.30 -40.50
C SER A 416 -2.33 35.14 -42.02
N SER A 417 -1.24 35.65 -42.62
CA SER A 417 -0.85 35.26 -43.98
C SER A 417 -0.50 33.77 -44.05
N ASP A 418 -0.40 33.23 -45.27
CA ASP A 418 0.16 31.89 -45.50
C ASP A 418 1.63 31.86 -45.07
N LEU A 419 2.00 30.83 -44.32
CA LEU A 419 3.37 30.50 -43.94
C LEU A 419 3.65 29.05 -44.30
N THR A 420 4.93 28.69 -44.37
CA THR A 420 5.33 27.30 -44.65
C THR A 420 6.34 26.81 -43.63
N PHE A 421 6.30 25.52 -43.33
CA PHE A 421 7.37 24.81 -42.63
C PHE A 421 7.67 23.49 -43.34
N THR A 422 8.82 22.89 -43.07
CA THR A 422 9.18 21.56 -43.61
C THR A 422 9.59 20.69 -42.45
N THR A 423 8.93 19.53 -42.33
CA THR A 423 9.29 18.55 -41.30
C THR A 423 10.70 18.01 -41.53
N SER A 424 11.38 17.67 -40.45
CA SER A 424 12.72 17.09 -40.47
C SER A 424 12.74 15.70 -41.12
N ALA A 425 13.94 15.18 -41.39
CA ALA A 425 14.09 13.79 -41.80
C ALA A 425 13.70 12.84 -40.64
N ASP A 426 13.16 11.69 -41.01
CA ASP A 426 12.82 10.59 -40.11
C ASP A 426 14.09 10.09 -39.38
N SER A 427 14.04 10.09 -38.04
CA SER A 427 15.09 9.54 -37.18
C SER A 427 14.49 8.90 -35.94
N PRO A 428 14.94 7.70 -35.52
CA PRO A 428 14.51 7.12 -34.25
C PRO A 428 15.10 7.89 -33.05
N PRO A 429 14.42 7.85 -31.89
CA PRO A 429 14.88 8.56 -30.71
C PRO A 429 16.21 7.99 -30.21
N VAL A 430 17.11 8.85 -29.75
CA VAL A 430 18.43 8.48 -29.19
C VAL A 430 18.38 8.55 -27.67
N ILE A 431 18.82 7.49 -26.99
CA ILE A 431 19.01 7.50 -25.52
C ILE A 431 20.29 8.29 -25.22
N VAL A 432 20.13 9.50 -24.68
CA VAL A 432 21.24 10.43 -24.41
C VAL A 432 21.85 10.24 -23.01
N THR A 433 21.05 9.78 -22.05
CA THR A 433 21.49 9.51 -20.67
C THR A 433 20.86 8.22 -20.14
N GLY A 434 21.64 7.41 -19.43
CA GLY A 434 21.16 6.14 -18.84
C GLY A 434 21.14 4.97 -19.85
N PRO A 435 20.43 3.87 -19.52
CA PRO A 435 19.56 3.73 -18.36
C PRO A 435 20.31 3.53 -17.04
N SER A 436 19.78 4.10 -15.97
CA SER A 436 20.35 4.05 -14.61
C SER A 436 19.34 3.53 -13.61
N VAL A 437 19.79 2.68 -12.68
CA VAL A 437 18.99 2.20 -11.55
C VAL A 437 19.14 3.19 -10.40
N VAL A 438 18.06 3.87 -10.03
CA VAL A 438 18.07 4.95 -9.03
C VAL A 438 17.75 4.44 -7.63
N SER A 439 16.90 3.42 -7.52
CA SER A 439 16.63 2.74 -6.25
C SER A 439 16.24 1.28 -6.49
N VAL A 440 16.58 0.42 -5.54
CA VAL A 440 16.25 -1.01 -5.55
C VAL A 440 15.79 -1.42 -4.15
N SER A 441 14.71 -2.19 -4.08
CA SER A 441 14.24 -2.87 -2.88
C SER A 441 14.22 -4.38 -3.10
N SER A 442 13.65 -5.13 -2.16
CA SER A 442 13.44 -6.56 -2.30
C SER A 442 12.40 -6.93 -3.35
N SER A 443 11.55 -5.99 -3.76
CA SER A 443 10.44 -6.26 -4.69
C SER A 443 10.25 -5.21 -5.78
N THR A 444 11.07 -4.16 -5.79
CA THR A 444 10.95 -3.06 -6.76
C THR A 444 12.30 -2.55 -7.24
N ALA A 445 12.36 -1.97 -8.44
CA ALA A 445 13.49 -1.20 -8.92
C ALA A 445 13.03 -0.01 -9.76
N LYS A 446 13.64 1.17 -9.57
CA LYS A 446 13.34 2.38 -10.33
C LYS A 446 14.42 2.62 -11.38
N ILE A 447 14.03 2.59 -12.65
CA ILE A 447 14.90 2.79 -13.82
C ILE A 447 14.60 4.15 -14.43
N VAL A 448 15.65 4.93 -14.70
CA VAL A 448 15.57 6.26 -15.28
C VAL A 448 16.48 6.39 -16.50
N TRP A 449 15.99 7.02 -17.56
CA TRP A 449 16.78 7.38 -18.75
C TRP A 449 16.22 8.64 -19.41
N GLU A 450 17.01 9.23 -20.31
CA GLU A 450 16.61 10.42 -21.07
C GLU A 450 16.84 10.18 -22.57
N SER A 451 15.89 10.61 -23.40
CA SER A 451 16.02 10.64 -24.86
C SER A 451 16.15 12.07 -25.39
N ASP A 452 16.72 12.21 -26.59
CA ASP A 452 16.86 13.51 -27.28
C ASP A 452 15.51 14.12 -27.73
N GLU A 453 14.47 13.29 -27.85
CA GLU A 453 13.09 13.67 -28.19
C GLU A 453 12.03 12.88 -27.41
N PRO A 454 10.78 13.38 -27.29
CA PRO A 454 9.72 12.64 -26.61
C PRO A 454 9.49 11.24 -27.22
N ALA A 455 9.62 10.21 -26.40
CA ALA A 455 9.48 8.82 -26.84
C ALA A 455 8.66 7.99 -25.85
N THR A 456 8.23 6.79 -26.26
CA THR A 456 7.60 5.81 -25.37
C THR A 456 8.55 5.38 -24.27
N SER A 457 7.99 5.05 -23.10
CA SER A 457 8.76 4.54 -21.96
C SER A 457 8.48 3.05 -21.78
N LEU A 458 9.44 2.18 -22.11
CA LEU A 458 9.35 0.73 -21.90
C LEU A 458 10.67 0.20 -21.33
N VAL A 459 10.58 -0.62 -20.28
CA VAL A 459 11.66 -1.45 -19.76
C VAL A 459 11.29 -2.91 -20.01
N GLU A 460 12.16 -3.64 -20.71
CA GLU A 460 12.11 -5.09 -20.78
C GLU A 460 13.05 -5.64 -19.70
N TYR A 461 12.58 -6.55 -18.84
CA TYR A 461 13.33 -7.08 -17.71
C TYR A 461 13.06 -8.56 -17.42
N GLY A 462 14.00 -9.23 -16.75
CA GLY A 462 13.83 -10.56 -16.16
C GLY A 462 15.12 -11.19 -15.67
N THR A 463 15.07 -12.43 -15.20
CA THR A 463 16.22 -13.12 -14.57
C THR A 463 17.30 -13.60 -15.54
N SER A 464 17.16 -13.29 -16.83
CA SER A 464 18.14 -13.57 -17.88
C SER A 464 18.03 -12.50 -18.98
N GLN A 465 19.00 -12.47 -19.90
CA GLN A 465 18.98 -11.58 -21.08
C GLN A 465 17.83 -11.85 -22.07
N SER A 466 16.99 -12.86 -21.82
CA SER A 466 15.73 -13.03 -22.55
C SER A 466 14.63 -12.09 -22.04
N TYR A 467 14.86 -11.43 -20.89
CA TYR A 467 13.94 -10.54 -20.18
C TYR A 467 12.60 -11.22 -19.87
N GLY A 468 11.68 -11.29 -20.84
CA GLY A 468 10.42 -12.01 -20.72
C GLY A 468 9.32 -11.28 -19.96
N ASN A 469 9.63 -10.13 -19.35
CA ASN A 469 8.65 -9.24 -18.74
C ASN A 469 8.86 -7.79 -19.23
N ASN A 470 7.79 -7.01 -19.16
CA ASN A 470 7.74 -5.63 -19.67
C ASN A 470 7.10 -4.73 -18.62
N ALA A 471 7.70 -3.56 -18.37
CA ALA A 471 7.11 -2.49 -17.59
C ALA A 471 7.12 -1.22 -18.45
N TYR A 472 5.98 -0.53 -18.56
CA TYR A 472 5.86 0.64 -19.44
C TYR A 472 5.03 1.73 -18.79
N LEU A 473 5.25 2.97 -19.25
CA LEU A 473 4.39 4.12 -18.94
C LEU A 473 3.76 4.61 -20.25
N SER A 474 2.46 4.87 -20.23
CA SER A 474 1.74 5.39 -21.40
C SER A 474 2.11 6.83 -21.69
N GLY A 475 2.16 7.20 -22.97
CA GLY A 475 2.50 8.55 -23.42
C GLY A 475 3.96 8.69 -23.81
N TYR A 476 4.32 9.91 -24.21
CA TYR A 476 5.65 10.28 -24.69
C TYR A 476 6.31 11.21 -23.68
N SER A 477 7.58 10.95 -23.34
CA SER A 477 8.38 11.80 -22.46
C SER A 477 9.80 11.88 -22.97
N LYS A 478 10.52 12.94 -22.61
CA LYS A 478 11.99 13.02 -22.76
C LYS A 478 12.72 12.40 -21.58
N ILE A 479 12.14 12.53 -20.38
CA ILE A 479 12.69 11.99 -19.14
C ILE A 479 11.79 10.82 -18.74
N HIS A 480 12.36 9.64 -18.74
CA HIS A 480 11.64 8.41 -18.51
C HIS A 480 11.93 7.88 -17.12
N GLU A 481 10.87 7.49 -16.42
CA GLU A 481 10.95 6.91 -15.09
C GLU A 481 9.99 5.73 -15.01
N ILE A 482 10.53 4.53 -14.77
CA ILE A 482 9.73 3.32 -14.60
C ILE A 482 10.11 2.63 -13.30
N VAL A 483 9.09 2.38 -12.48
CA VAL A 483 9.20 1.50 -11.30
C VAL A 483 8.74 0.12 -11.70
N ILE A 484 9.67 -0.82 -11.72
CA ILE A 484 9.39 -2.26 -11.85
C ILE A 484 8.98 -2.76 -10.47
N SER A 485 7.90 -3.54 -10.39
CA SER A 485 7.37 -4.08 -9.13
C SER A 485 7.16 -5.60 -9.21
N GLY A 486 6.88 -6.23 -8.06
CA GLY A 486 6.64 -7.68 -7.98
C GLY A 486 7.89 -8.52 -8.23
N LEU A 487 9.08 -7.94 -7.99
CA LEU A 487 10.34 -8.65 -8.14
C LEU A 487 10.55 -9.64 -6.99
N THR A 488 11.21 -10.75 -7.30
CA THR A 488 11.68 -11.71 -6.30
C THR A 488 12.91 -11.14 -5.56
N PRO A 489 12.95 -11.19 -4.21
CA PRO A 489 14.11 -10.75 -3.43
C PRO A 489 15.40 -11.49 -3.80
N GLU A 490 16.55 -10.87 -3.50
CA GLU A 490 17.90 -11.43 -3.72
C GLU A 490 18.17 -12.00 -5.12
N THR A 491 17.43 -11.53 -6.12
CA THR A 491 17.46 -12.05 -7.48
C THR A 491 18.14 -11.03 -8.39
N THR A 492 19.07 -11.51 -9.23
CA THR A 492 19.66 -10.70 -10.30
C THR A 492 18.67 -10.59 -11.46
N TYR A 493 18.37 -9.36 -11.85
CA TYR A 493 17.57 -9.04 -13.03
C TYR A 493 18.44 -8.38 -14.09
N HIS A 494 18.29 -8.85 -15.32
CA HIS A 494 18.71 -8.18 -16.55
C HIS A 494 17.59 -7.27 -17.02
N PHE A 495 17.93 -6.11 -17.58
CA PHE A 495 16.97 -5.21 -18.20
C PHE A 495 17.59 -4.41 -19.35
N ARG A 496 16.73 -3.92 -20.25
CA ARG A 496 17.04 -2.88 -21.24
C ARG A 496 15.86 -1.93 -21.39
N VAL A 497 16.13 -0.69 -21.78
CA VAL A 497 15.09 0.29 -22.10
C VAL A 497 14.82 0.32 -23.59
N VAL A 498 13.58 0.62 -23.95
CA VAL A 498 13.05 0.60 -25.30
C VAL A 498 12.24 1.90 -25.51
N SER A 499 12.60 2.65 -26.54
CA SER A 499 11.94 3.92 -26.87
C SER A 499 11.65 4.02 -28.35
N SER A 500 10.41 4.36 -28.69
CA SER A 500 9.98 4.73 -30.04
C SER A 500 9.36 6.13 -29.97
N ASP A 501 9.56 6.96 -30.98
CA ASP A 501 8.95 8.29 -31.01
C ASP A 501 7.45 8.22 -31.37
N GLU A 502 6.81 9.39 -31.42
CA GLU A 502 5.39 9.53 -31.78
C GLU A 502 5.10 9.17 -33.26
N CYS A 503 6.12 9.24 -34.11
CA CYS A 503 6.05 8.92 -35.53
C CYS A 503 6.12 7.41 -35.78
N GLY A 504 6.46 6.63 -34.76
CA GLY A 504 6.65 5.19 -34.83
C GLY A 504 8.06 4.78 -35.27
N ASN A 505 9.03 5.70 -35.28
CA ASN A 505 10.41 5.35 -35.57
C ASN A 505 11.06 4.78 -34.30
N GLY A 506 11.92 3.78 -34.52
CA GLY A 506 12.45 2.89 -33.48
C GLY A 506 11.89 1.47 -33.62
N PRO A 507 11.88 0.66 -32.55
CA PRO A 507 12.40 0.98 -31.22
C PRO A 507 13.93 1.11 -31.18
N THR A 508 14.41 2.15 -30.48
CA THR A 508 15.80 2.23 -30.01
C THR A 508 15.93 1.45 -28.71
N TYR A 509 16.95 0.59 -28.63
CA TYR A 509 17.25 -0.24 -27.48
C TYR A 509 18.52 0.24 -26.78
N SER A 510 18.53 0.26 -25.45
CA SER A 510 19.79 0.29 -24.71
C SER A 510 20.51 -1.06 -24.80
N GLY A 511 21.78 -1.07 -24.40
CA GLY A 511 22.46 -2.31 -24.04
C GLY A 511 21.83 -2.98 -22.83
N ASP A 512 22.21 -4.25 -22.59
CA ASP A 512 21.84 -5.00 -21.39
C ASP A 512 22.47 -4.37 -20.14
N SER A 513 21.69 -4.27 -19.07
CA SER A 513 22.12 -3.81 -17.75
C SER A 513 21.53 -4.71 -16.68
N THR A 514 22.11 -4.71 -15.49
CA THR A 514 21.69 -5.59 -14.40
C THR A 514 21.50 -4.84 -13.09
N PHE A 515 20.58 -5.33 -12.25
CA PHE A 515 20.50 -4.99 -10.84
C PHE A 515 20.16 -6.23 -10.00
N VAL A 516 20.42 -6.18 -8.70
CA VAL A 516 20.08 -7.25 -7.76
C VAL A 516 19.11 -6.68 -6.73
N THR A 517 17.93 -7.26 -6.60
CA THR A 517 16.98 -6.89 -5.54
C THR A 517 17.58 -7.16 -4.17
N SER A 518 17.32 -6.29 -3.20
CA SER A 518 17.79 -6.50 -1.83
C SER A 518 17.06 -7.66 -1.14
N SER A 519 17.54 -8.05 0.03
CA SER A 519 16.88 -9.05 0.89
C SER A 519 15.54 -8.52 1.41
N PRO A 520 14.55 -9.40 1.70
CA PRO A 520 13.25 -8.98 2.20
C PRO A 520 13.37 -8.22 3.54
N ALA A 521 12.56 -7.17 3.71
CA ALA A 521 12.53 -6.41 4.95
C ALA A 521 11.49 -7.01 5.92
N LEU A 522 11.85 -7.14 7.19
CA LEU A 522 10.98 -7.60 8.26
C LEU A 522 10.13 -6.45 8.77
N ASP A 523 8.81 -6.63 8.79
CA ASP A 523 7.89 -5.69 9.43
C ASP A 523 7.91 -5.88 10.94
N ILE A 524 8.29 -4.84 11.67
CA ILE A 524 8.32 -4.83 13.14
C ILE A 524 7.24 -3.91 13.72
N SER A 525 6.23 -3.56 12.93
CA SER A 525 5.10 -2.75 13.39
C SER A 525 4.45 -3.38 14.62
N GLY A 526 4.27 -2.59 15.67
CA GLY A 526 3.68 -3.06 16.94
C GLY A 526 4.63 -3.84 17.85
N TRP A 527 5.88 -4.09 17.44
CA TRP A 527 6.91 -4.59 18.35
C TRP A 527 7.20 -3.55 19.42
N THR A 528 7.70 -3.97 20.57
CA THR A 528 7.91 -3.10 21.73
C THR A 528 9.29 -3.30 22.32
N ILE A 529 10.03 -2.22 22.50
CA ILE A 529 11.24 -2.20 23.33
C ILE A 529 10.90 -1.68 24.72
N LYS A 530 11.36 -2.36 25.77
CA LYS A 530 11.05 -2.07 27.17
C LYS A 530 12.33 -1.86 27.95
N GLN A 531 12.28 -0.95 28.92
CA GLN A 531 13.31 -0.88 29.95
C GLN A 531 12.98 -1.88 31.05
N TYR A 532 13.89 -2.81 31.34
CA TYR A 532 13.71 -3.88 32.33
C TYR A 532 13.46 -3.31 33.73
N ASN A 533 12.51 -3.89 34.46
CA ASN A 533 12.03 -3.42 35.77
C ASN A 533 11.53 -1.96 35.82
N SER A 534 11.14 -1.39 34.68
CA SER A 534 10.56 -0.05 34.55
C SER A 534 9.21 -0.12 33.83
N SER A 535 8.36 0.90 34.00
CA SER A 535 7.14 1.05 33.18
C SER A 535 7.43 1.66 31.81
N GLN A 536 8.67 2.08 31.54
CA GLN A 536 9.03 2.75 30.30
C GLN A 536 9.14 1.75 29.14
N SER A 537 8.42 2.04 28.06
CA SER A 537 8.44 1.25 26.84
C SER A 537 8.16 2.10 25.60
N PHE A 538 8.54 1.60 24.43
CA PHE A 538 8.24 2.21 23.14
C PHE A 538 7.76 1.15 22.16
N THR A 539 6.60 1.38 21.56
CA THR A 539 6.03 0.52 20.52
C THR A 539 6.29 1.13 19.15
N PHE A 540 6.85 0.33 18.24
CA PHE A 540 7.17 0.76 16.89
C PHE A 540 5.89 1.05 16.09
N PRO A 541 5.82 2.20 15.40
CA PRO A 541 4.64 2.60 14.63
C PRO A 541 4.41 1.69 13.43
N GLN A 542 3.19 1.74 12.88
CA GLN A 542 2.84 1.01 11.66
C GLN A 542 3.73 1.41 10.48
N GLY A 543 4.14 0.42 9.68
CA GLY A 543 5.03 0.61 8.55
C GLY A 543 6.51 0.71 8.93
N THR A 544 6.91 0.22 10.11
CA THR A 544 8.33 0.17 10.51
C THR A 544 8.95 -1.13 10.04
N PHE A 545 9.96 -1.06 9.19
CA PHE A 545 10.65 -2.23 8.62
C PHE A 545 12.14 -2.23 8.93
N ILE A 546 12.72 -3.42 9.11
CA ILE A 546 14.18 -3.63 9.16
C ILE A 546 14.59 -4.57 8.03
N PRO A 547 15.40 -4.12 7.05
CA PRO A 547 15.95 -5.01 6.02
C PRO A 547 16.68 -6.20 6.65
N GLN A 548 16.62 -7.39 6.04
CA GLN A 548 17.53 -8.47 6.42
C GLN A 548 18.99 -8.01 6.21
N ASN A 549 19.83 -8.29 7.20
CA ASN A 549 21.18 -7.74 7.39
C ASN A 549 21.23 -6.20 7.46
N GLY A 550 20.12 -5.57 7.86
CA GLY A 550 19.98 -4.12 7.98
C GLY A 550 19.78 -3.65 9.43
N TYR A 551 19.87 -2.33 9.60
CA TYR A 551 19.84 -1.65 10.89
C TYR A 551 18.61 -0.76 11.03
N LEU A 552 18.16 -0.53 12.27
CA LEU A 552 17.14 0.46 12.63
C LEU A 552 17.59 1.22 13.87
N ILE A 553 17.64 2.55 13.76
CA ILE A 553 17.95 3.44 14.87
C ILE A 553 16.66 3.94 15.51
N LEU A 554 16.53 3.71 16.81
CA LEU A 554 15.54 4.36 17.66
C LEU A 554 16.22 5.50 18.43
N ALA A 555 16.01 6.73 17.98
CA ALA A 555 16.59 7.94 18.54
C ALA A 555 15.51 8.81 19.21
N ARG A 556 15.96 9.75 20.06
CA ARG A 556 15.08 10.58 20.87
C ARG A 556 15.04 12.03 20.39
N ASN A 557 13.84 12.53 20.08
CA ASN A 557 13.57 13.95 19.82
C ASN A 557 14.58 14.60 18.84
N VAL A 558 14.83 13.93 17.73
CA VAL A 558 15.78 14.37 16.71
C VAL A 558 15.31 13.88 15.34
N THR A 559 15.44 14.71 14.31
CA THR A 559 15.21 14.27 12.93
C THR A 559 16.40 13.46 12.42
N ARG A 560 16.21 12.60 11.42
CA ARG A 560 17.29 11.84 10.80
C ARG A 560 18.45 12.75 10.36
N SER A 561 18.14 13.85 9.67
CA SER A 561 19.16 14.80 9.19
C SER A 561 19.96 15.44 10.33
N GLN A 562 19.32 15.74 11.46
CA GLN A 562 20.02 16.24 12.65
C GLN A 562 20.89 15.16 13.29
N PHE A 563 20.41 13.91 13.36
CA PHE A 563 21.19 12.79 13.88
C PHE A 563 22.43 12.50 13.01
N GLU A 564 22.27 12.50 11.70
CA GLU A 564 23.37 12.32 10.73
C GLU A 564 24.42 13.44 10.79
N SER A 565 24.11 14.61 11.36
CA SER A 565 25.13 15.65 11.61
C SER A 565 26.18 15.22 12.64
N GLN A 566 25.80 14.31 13.55
CA GLN A 566 26.70 13.69 14.52
C GLN A 566 27.35 12.40 13.94
N TRP A 567 26.65 11.68 13.07
CA TRP A 567 27.13 10.45 12.41
C TRP A 567 26.90 10.46 10.89
N PRO A 568 27.76 11.14 10.11
CA PRO A 568 27.55 11.32 8.68
C PRO A 568 27.78 10.06 7.83
N SER A 569 28.30 8.98 8.43
CA SER A 569 28.58 7.71 7.75
C SER A 569 27.44 6.69 7.84
N MET A 570 26.27 7.08 8.36
CA MET A 570 25.12 6.16 8.48
C MET A 570 24.57 5.78 7.08
N PRO A 571 24.42 4.49 6.76
CA PRO A 571 23.89 4.07 5.47
C PRO A 571 22.47 4.59 5.19
N ALA A 572 22.15 4.83 3.91
CA ALA A 572 20.87 5.41 3.49
C ALA A 572 19.69 4.47 3.82
N GLU A 573 19.94 3.17 3.73
CA GLU A 573 19.01 2.07 3.98
C GLU A 573 18.74 1.79 5.47
N THR A 574 19.54 2.37 6.38
CA THR A 574 19.30 2.25 7.83
C THR A 574 17.96 2.87 8.19
N GLY A 575 17.08 2.10 8.81
CA GLY A 575 15.80 2.61 9.31
C GLY A 575 16.03 3.64 10.42
N PHE A 576 15.14 4.62 10.53
CA PHE A 576 15.25 5.67 11.55
C PHE A 576 13.91 6.03 12.15
N VAL A 577 13.79 5.92 13.47
CA VAL A 577 12.58 6.25 14.23
C VAL A 577 12.91 7.29 15.28
N ASN A 578 12.25 8.44 15.19
CA ASN A 578 12.21 9.42 16.27
C ASN A 578 11.06 9.07 17.20
N SER A 579 11.39 8.66 18.42
CA SER A 579 10.45 8.27 19.46
C SER A 579 9.65 9.42 20.08
N ASN A 580 10.09 10.67 19.89
CA ASN A 580 9.44 11.87 20.41
C ASN A 580 9.45 13.00 19.36
N PRO A 581 8.68 12.87 18.27
CA PRO A 581 8.66 13.86 17.21
C PRO A 581 8.01 15.19 17.62
N ASN A 582 7.20 15.20 18.68
CA ASN A 582 6.38 16.34 19.11
C ASN A 582 6.94 17.06 20.35
N GLY A 583 8.15 16.71 20.82
CA GLY A 583 8.82 17.37 21.93
C GLY A 583 8.16 17.19 23.31
N SER A 584 7.19 16.29 23.48
CA SER A 584 6.54 16.03 24.77
C SER A 584 6.16 14.55 24.95
N CYS A 585 6.60 13.96 26.06
CA CYS A 585 6.26 12.59 26.47
C CYS A 585 5.84 12.57 27.96
N PRO A 586 4.55 12.38 28.28
CA PRO A 586 4.04 12.40 29.66
C PRO A 586 4.62 11.31 30.58
N ASP A 587 5.04 10.18 30.02
CA ASP A 587 5.53 9.00 30.75
C ASP A 587 7.05 8.77 30.59
N GLY A 588 7.79 9.81 30.18
CA GLY A 588 9.23 9.77 29.91
C GLY A 588 9.56 9.51 28.43
N CYS A 589 10.50 10.27 27.86
CA CYS A 589 10.92 10.10 26.46
C CYS A 589 11.78 8.83 26.33
N PHE A 590 11.47 7.93 25.39
CA PHE A 590 12.30 6.74 25.11
C PHE A 590 13.28 7.03 23.95
N PRO A 591 14.42 6.35 23.80
CA PRO A 591 15.17 5.76 24.89
C PRO A 591 15.61 6.88 25.85
N MET A 592 15.46 6.64 27.17
CA MET A 592 16.07 7.47 28.19
C MET A 592 17.22 6.66 28.76
N ILE A 593 18.43 7.06 28.42
CA ILE A 593 19.64 6.37 28.85
C ILE A 593 20.39 7.35 29.76
N ASN A 594 20.36 7.12 31.07
CA ASN A 594 20.96 7.99 32.09
C ASN A 594 21.84 7.22 33.10
N GLY A 595 22.06 5.93 32.88
CA GLY A 595 22.92 5.06 33.65
C GLY A 595 22.14 4.04 34.47
N SER A 596 22.52 2.77 34.31
CA SER A 596 21.97 1.54 34.91
C SER A 596 20.77 0.94 34.17
N GLU A 597 20.40 1.43 32.99
CA GLU A 597 19.31 0.86 32.20
C GLU A 597 19.65 -0.49 31.59
N ILE A 598 18.63 -1.31 31.44
CA ILE A 598 18.67 -2.63 30.80
C ILE A 598 17.47 -2.68 29.85
N PHE A 599 17.63 -3.20 28.65
CA PHE A 599 16.58 -3.22 27.64
C PHE A 599 16.19 -4.64 27.24
N GLU A 600 14.92 -4.79 26.86
CA GLU A 600 14.34 -6.00 26.31
C GLU A 600 13.51 -5.64 25.06
N LEU A 601 13.60 -6.45 24.02
CA LEU A 601 12.83 -6.32 22.79
C LEU A 601 11.75 -7.40 22.77
N TYR A 602 10.53 -7.02 22.40
CA TYR A 602 9.37 -7.91 22.27
C TYR A 602 8.71 -7.76 20.91
N ASP A 603 8.16 -8.85 20.37
CA ASP A 603 7.36 -8.82 19.14
C ASP A 603 5.95 -8.26 19.40
N SER A 604 5.14 -8.17 18.34
CA SER A 604 3.75 -7.71 18.43
C SER A 604 2.82 -8.65 19.23
N GLN A 605 3.25 -9.88 19.48
CA GLN A 605 2.55 -10.89 20.29
C GLN A 605 3.06 -10.91 21.74
N ASN A 606 3.99 -10.01 22.09
CA ASN A 606 4.61 -9.89 23.40
C ASN A 606 5.50 -11.10 23.78
N ASN A 607 6.06 -11.81 22.80
CA ASN A 607 7.16 -12.75 23.01
C ASN A 607 8.48 -11.98 23.14
N LEU A 608 9.39 -12.46 23.99
CA LEU A 608 10.72 -11.86 24.13
C LEU A 608 11.58 -12.21 22.91
N ILE A 609 12.12 -11.19 22.26
CA ILE A 609 12.94 -11.26 21.05
C ILE A 609 14.42 -11.03 21.36
N ASP A 610 14.75 -10.16 22.30
CA ASP A 610 16.14 -9.98 22.74
C ASP A 610 16.20 -9.33 24.11
N GLY A 611 17.32 -9.52 24.81
CA GLY A 611 17.52 -9.05 26.18
C GLY A 611 17.13 -10.08 27.27
N PRO A 612 17.20 -9.71 28.56
CA PRO A 612 17.65 -8.41 29.06
C PRO A 612 19.13 -8.14 28.74
N THR A 613 19.44 -6.92 28.30
CA THR A 613 20.84 -6.51 28.06
C THR A 613 21.63 -6.34 29.36
N ILE A 614 22.93 -6.08 29.25
CA ILE A 614 23.71 -5.56 30.38
C ILE A 614 23.28 -4.13 30.75
N SER A 615 23.61 -3.73 31.98
CA SER A 615 23.40 -2.36 32.45
C SER A 615 24.34 -1.39 31.73
N ILE A 616 23.79 -0.33 31.16
CA ILE A 616 24.57 0.73 30.52
C ILE A 616 25.11 1.72 31.56
N SER A 617 26.36 2.16 31.41
CA SER A 617 26.96 3.23 32.21
C SER A 617 27.02 4.55 31.45
N ALA A 618 27.01 5.65 32.18
CA ALA A 618 26.88 6.96 31.56
C ALA A 618 28.04 7.30 30.60
N SER A 619 27.74 8.03 29.52
CA SER A 619 28.69 8.49 28.49
C SER A 619 29.43 7.41 27.70
N ASN A 620 28.86 6.20 27.60
CA ASN A 620 29.43 5.07 26.87
C ASN A 620 28.51 4.57 25.76
N SER A 621 29.11 3.90 24.76
CA SER A 621 28.42 3.05 23.80
C SER A 621 28.72 1.58 24.09
N TYR A 622 27.71 0.73 23.96
CA TYR A 622 27.79 -0.71 24.10
C TYR A 622 27.42 -1.34 22.77
N GLN A 623 28.39 -1.94 22.10
CA GLN A 623 28.23 -2.60 20.80
C GLN A 623 28.30 -4.11 20.97
N ARG A 624 27.27 -4.83 20.52
CA ARG A 624 27.22 -6.29 20.58
C ARG A 624 28.29 -6.87 19.65
N LYS A 625 29.03 -7.88 20.13
CA LYS A 625 30.15 -8.46 19.37
C LYS A 625 29.68 -9.34 18.23
N ASN A 626 28.66 -10.15 18.47
CA ASN A 626 27.96 -10.95 17.47
C ASN A 626 26.47 -11.02 17.84
N PRO A 627 25.56 -11.16 16.87
CA PRO A 627 24.13 -11.17 17.11
C PRO A 627 23.67 -12.36 17.98
N SER A 628 24.35 -13.50 17.92
CA SER A 628 24.02 -14.69 18.73
C SER A 628 24.50 -14.63 20.19
N ASP A 629 25.37 -13.68 20.56
CA ASP A 629 26.00 -13.68 21.88
C ASP A 629 25.00 -13.27 22.98
N ASP A 630 24.75 -14.08 24.01
CA ASP A 630 23.79 -13.78 25.10
C ASP A 630 23.90 -12.33 25.61
N PRO A 631 22.86 -11.48 25.42
CA PRO A 631 22.94 -10.05 25.67
C PRO A 631 23.06 -9.70 27.16
N SER A 632 22.80 -10.65 28.07
CA SER A 632 22.89 -10.46 29.52
C SER A 632 24.33 -10.55 30.05
N LEU A 633 25.27 -11.04 29.24
CA LEU A 633 26.66 -11.25 29.63
C LEU A 633 27.54 -10.07 29.19
N SER A 634 28.37 -9.55 30.10
CA SER A 634 29.33 -8.48 29.76
C SER A 634 30.36 -8.87 28.70
N ALA A 635 30.60 -10.17 28.52
CA ALA A 635 31.50 -10.69 27.49
C ALA A 635 30.98 -10.47 26.06
N SER A 636 29.66 -10.31 25.89
CA SER A 636 28.97 -10.15 24.61
C SER A 636 29.06 -8.73 24.04
N TRP A 637 29.58 -7.78 24.82
CA TRP A 637 29.59 -6.36 24.47
C TRP A 637 31.00 -5.79 24.42
N ASN A 638 31.23 -4.85 23.51
CA ASN A 638 32.34 -3.91 23.54
C ASN A 638 31.85 -2.63 24.24
N THR A 639 32.43 -2.31 25.40
CA THR A 639 32.19 -1.01 26.06
C THR A 639 33.17 0.02 25.52
N LEU A 640 32.65 1.03 24.82
CA LEU A 640 33.40 2.12 24.22
C LEU A 640 32.91 3.47 24.75
N SER A 641 33.67 4.54 24.51
CA SER A 641 33.20 5.90 24.77
C SER A 641 32.04 6.25 23.83
N GLN A 642 31.09 7.10 24.27
CA GLN A 642 29.96 7.57 23.45
C GLN A 642 30.38 8.12 22.06
N THR A 643 31.57 8.70 21.95
CA THR A 643 32.09 9.27 20.69
C THR A 643 32.49 8.22 19.67
N SER A 644 32.64 6.96 20.11
CA SER A 644 33.00 5.81 19.28
C SER A 644 31.79 5.00 18.84
N ALA A 645 30.57 5.52 19.05
CA ALA A 645 29.35 4.88 18.61
C ALA A 645 29.29 4.77 17.07
N THR A 646 28.69 3.70 16.55
CA THR A 646 28.74 3.35 15.12
C THR A 646 27.36 3.03 14.53
N PRO A 647 26.37 3.94 14.65
CA PRO A 647 25.01 3.68 14.19
C PRO A 647 24.97 3.31 12.69
N GLY A 648 24.25 2.24 12.39
CA GLY A 648 24.12 1.62 11.08
C GLY A 648 25.22 0.62 10.72
N SER A 649 26.00 0.13 11.70
CA SER A 649 27.11 -0.82 11.44
C SER A 649 27.52 -1.62 12.67
N GLY A 650 28.46 -2.56 12.52
CA GLY A 650 29.15 -3.18 13.65
C GLY A 650 28.52 -4.43 14.25
N ALA A 651 27.58 -5.08 13.54
CA ALA A 651 26.85 -6.25 14.07
C ALA A 651 27.67 -7.55 14.24
N GLY A 652 28.95 -7.57 13.84
CA GLY A 652 29.79 -8.76 13.99
C GLY A 652 29.51 -9.85 12.95
N ASN A 653 29.71 -11.11 13.32
CA ASN A 653 29.48 -12.25 12.42
C ASN A 653 28.00 -12.64 12.40
N LEU A 654 27.42 -12.73 11.20
CA LEU A 654 26.04 -13.13 11.00
C LEU A 654 25.82 -14.59 11.44
N SER A 655 24.75 -14.82 12.19
CA SER A 655 24.46 -16.08 12.89
C SER A 655 23.04 -16.60 12.69
N GLY A 656 22.15 -15.80 12.10
CA GLY A 656 20.73 -16.10 12.00
C GLY A 656 20.00 -15.95 13.33
N ALA A 657 20.41 -15.02 14.19
CA ALA A 657 19.76 -14.77 15.50
C ALA A 657 18.43 -14.00 15.42
N GLY A 658 18.03 -13.55 14.23
CA GLY A 658 16.86 -12.71 14.03
C GLY A 658 17.12 -11.23 14.34
N VAL A 659 16.17 -10.54 14.97
CA VAL A 659 16.34 -9.13 15.31
C VAL A 659 16.92 -9.01 16.71
N VAL A 660 18.01 -8.27 16.83
CA VAL A 660 18.76 -8.10 18.07
C VAL A 660 18.95 -6.62 18.42
N ILE A 661 19.08 -6.31 19.71
CA ILE A 661 19.62 -5.05 20.20
C ILE A 661 21.14 -5.09 19.96
N ASN A 662 21.60 -4.29 19.01
CA ASN A 662 22.98 -4.32 18.52
C ASN A 662 23.87 -3.26 19.17
N GLU A 663 23.36 -2.04 19.30
CA GLU A 663 24.11 -0.94 19.89
C GLU A 663 23.23 -0.10 20.81
N MET A 664 23.78 0.32 21.95
CA MET A 664 23.12 1.25 22.87
C MET A 664 24.12 2.32 23.28
N ALA A 665 23.78 3.60 23.10
CA ALA A 665 24.69 4.70 23.40
C ALA A 665 24.04 5.76 24.29
N ASP A 666 24.67 6.03 25.43
CA ASP A 666 24.38 7.20 26.27
C ASP A 666 25.21 8.40 25.78
N ASN A 667 24.53 9.41 25.24
CA ASN A 667 25.16 10.64 24.78
C ASN A 667 24.90 11.81 25.75
N SER A 668 25.92 12.63 25.97
CA SER A 668 25.84 13.85 26.78
C SER A 668 24.74 14.82 26.34
N SER A 669 24.37 14.80 25.06
CA SER A 669 23.17 15.43 24.54
C SER A 669 22.15 14.34 24.25
N PHE A 670 21.06 14.40 25.01
CA PHE A 670 20.04 13.37 24.99
C PHE A 670 19.31 13.19 23.65
N SER A 671 19.41 14.17 22.74
CA SER A 671 18.90 14.04 21.37
C SER A 671 19.70 13.05 20.52
N TYR A 672 20.87 12.63 21.01
CA TYR A 672 21.78 11.70 20.36
C TYR A 672 21.95 10.40 21.17
N GLU A 673 21.13 10.18 22.20
CA GLU A 673 20.98 8.85 22.79
C GLU A 673 20.20 7.96 21.80
N PHE A 674 20.62 6.71 21.62
CA PHE A 674 19.92 5.78 20.74
C PHE A 674 20.03 4.33 21.18
N ILE A 675 19.07 3.54 20.72
CA ILE A 675 19.13 2.08 20.68
C ILE A 675 19.06 1.66 19.22
N GLU A 676 19.97 0.80 18.81
CA GLU A 676 20.01 0.23 17.47
C GLU A 676 19.54 -1.21 17.51
N LEU A 677 18.65 -1.54 16.58
CA LEU A 677 18.30 -2.91 16.25
C LEU A 677 19.02 -3.35 14.97
N PHE A 678 19.46 -4.60 14.93
CA PHE A 678 20.00 -5.25 13.74
C PHE A 678 19.20 -6.50 13.41
N ASN A 679 18.83 -6.68 12.14
CA ASN A 679 18.17 -7.90 11.68
C ASN A 679 19.20 -8.82 11.02
N ASP A 680 19.64 -9.85 11.74
CA ASP A 680 20.60 -10.87 11.27
C ASP A 680 19.99 -11.91 10.31
N GLY A 681 18.74 -11.69 9.86
CA GLY A 681 18.08 -12.55 8.88
C GLY A 681 17.60 -13.90 9.40
N GLY A 682 17.68 -14.13 10.70
CA GLY A 682 17.12 -15.29 11.38
C GLY A 682 15.64 -15.14 11.73
N SER A 683 15.02 -16.22 12.21
CA SER A 683 13.71 -16.14 12.85
C SER A 683 13.82 -15.23 14.07
N SER A 684 12.94 -14.23 14.19
CA SER A 684 13.03 -13.18 15.21
C SER A 684 12.64 -13.61 16.62
N VAL A 685 12.77 -14.89 16.96
CA VAL A 685 12.68 -15.37 18.34
C VAL A 685 14.03 -16.06 18.55
N PRO A 686 14.85 -15.68 19.56
CA PRO A 686 15.96 -16.50 19.95
C PRO A 686 15.36 -17.84 20.37
N ASP A 687 15.51 -18.81 19.50
CA ASP A 687 15.16 -20.18 19.83
C ASP A 687 16.12 -20.61 20.93
N THR A 688 15.56 -20.70 22.13
CA THR A 688 16.22 -21.19 23.34
C THR A 688 15.59 -22.51 23.81
N ILE A 689 14.60 -23.01 23.07
CA ILE A 689 13.77 -24.13 23.50
C ILE A 689 14.22 -25.35 22.73
N ALA A 690 15.25 -26.02 23.27
CA ALA A 690 15.74 -27.25 22.67
C ALA A 690 14.62 -28.28 22.37
N PRO A 691 14.77 -29.08 21.31
CA PRO A 691 13.89 -30.21 21.02
C PRO A 691 13.70 -31.13 22.22
N GLU A 692 12.49 -31.70 22.36
CA GLU A 692 12.21 -32.60 23.48
C GLU A 692 13.09 -33.86 23.41
N LYS A 693 13.50 -34.36 24.59
CA LYS A 693 14.23 -35.63 24.68
C LYS A 693 13.40 -36.77 24.09
N VAL A 694 13.97 -37.48 23.12
CA VAL A 694 13.42 -38.76 22.67
C VAL A 694 13.47 -39.78 23.83
N SER A 695 12.30 -40.16 24.31
CA SER A 695 12.15 -41.09 25.44
C SER A 695 11.77 -42.51 25.01
N ASP A 696 11.44 -42.70 23.73
CA ASP A 696 10.87 -43.92 23.20
C ASP A 696 11.68 -44.54 22.05
N LEU A 697 12.99 -44.24 21.98
CA LEU A 697 13.89 -44.85 20.99
C LEU A 697 13.86 -46.37 21.16
N ALA A 698 13.47 -47.06 20.11
CA ALA A 698 13.43 -48.51 20.01
C ALA A 698 14.40 -48.97 18.92
N VAL A 699 15.22 -49.97 19.22
CA VAL A 699 16.05 -50.69 18.24
C VAL A 699 15.42 -52.05 18.01
N ILE A 700 15.14 -52.35 16.75
CA ILE A 700 14.46 -53.55 16.31
C ILE A 700 15.39 -54.31 15.37
N PRO A 701 15.58 -55.62 15.54
CA PRO A 701 16.30 -56.42 14.57
C PRO A 701 15.64 -56.34 13.18
N ASP A 702 16.44 -56.11 12.13
CA ASP A 702 15.95 -55.92 10.76
C ASP A 702 16.44 -57.04 9.84
N THR A 703 17.75 -57.07 9.54
CA THR A 703 18.35 -58.16 8.77
C THR A 703 19.61 -58.68 9.47
N ASN A 704 20.38 -59.51 8.78
CA ASN A 704 21.62 -60.07 9.32
C ASN A 704 22.82 -59.12 9.32
N ASN A 705 22.64 -57.89 8.85
CA ASN A 705 23.66 -56.85 8.91
C ASN A 705 23.06 -55.46 9.18
N SER A 706 21.81 -55.39 9.63
CA SER A 706 21.11 -54.13 9.88
C SER A 706 20.20 -54.19 11.10
N LEU A 707 19.99 -53.02 11.70
CA LEU A 707 19.00 -52.79 12.75
C LEU A 707 18.11 -51.61 12.35
N LYS A 708 16.82 -51.72 12.63
CA LYS A 708 15.84 -50.65 12.43
C LYS A 708 15.65 -49.88 13.73
N LEU A 709 15.84 -48.58 13.69
CA LEU A 709 15.53 -47.65 14.75
C LEU A 709 14.11 -47.10 14.54
N GLU A 710 13.35 -46.96 15.62
CA GLU A 710 12.04 -46.29 15.65
C GLU A 710 11.96 -45.34 16.83
N TRP A 711 11.45 -44.12 16.63
CA TRP A 711 11.25 -43.13 17.69
C TRP A 711 10.12 -42.15 17.33
N THR A 712 9.64 -41.39 18.30
CA THR A 712 8.80 -40.22 18.03
C THR A 712 9.69 -39.02 17.76
N ALA A 713 9.55 -38.41 16.58
CA ALA A 713 10.31 -37.22 16.19
C ALA A 713 9.99 -36.08 17.17
N PRO A 714 11.01 -35.46 17.80
CA PRO A 714 10.84 -34.20 18.49
C PRO A 714 10.48 -33.09 17.52
N GLY A 715 9.82 -32.07 18.06
CA GLY A 715 9.65 -30.82 17.33
C GLY A 715 10.96 -30.04 17.29
N ASP A 716 10.84 -28.87 16.71
CA ASP A 716 11.82 -27.80 16.81
C ASP A 716 11.89 -27.28 18.26
N ASP A 717 10.84 -26.61 18.72
CA ASP A 717 10.62 -26.23 20.11
C ASP A 717 9.90 -27.35 20.89
N GLY A 718 10.65 -28.19 21.61
CA GLY A 718 10.08 -29.32 22.33
C GLY A 718 9.43 -30.35 21.41
N MET A 719 8.10 -30.31 21.27
CA MET A 719 7.30 -31.15 20.35
C MET A 719 6.62 -30.38 19.23
N SER A 720 6.78 -29.05 19.20
CA SER A 720 6.19 -28.17 18.18
C SER A 720 7.19 -27.96 17.05
N GLY A 721 6.75 -27.91 15.79
CA GLY A 721 7.64 -27.69 14.64
C GLY A 721 8.35 -28.95 14.16
N THR A 722 9.45 -28.78 13.41
CA THR A 722 10.27 -29.87 12.86
C THR A 722 11.72 -29.54 13.14
N ALA A 723 12.42 -30.37 13.90
CA ALA A 723 13.84 -30.16 14.18
C ALA A 723 14.69 -30.19 12.90
N THR A 724 15.89 -29.62 12.97
CA THR A 724 16.84 -29.58 11.85
C THR A 724 17.60 -30.89 11.63
N SER A 725 18.08 -31.54 12.70
CA SER A 725 18.94 -32.72 12.53
C SER A 725 18.91 -33.71 13.69
N TYR A 726 19.29 -34.95 13.38
CA TYR A 726 19.59 -35.98 14.38
C TYR A 726 21.09 -36.28 14.41
N GLU A 727 21.63 -36.43 15.62
CA GLU A 727 22.90 -37.09 15.85
C GLU A 727 22.60 -38.48 16.43
N ILE A 728 22.72 -39.52 15.61
CA ILE A 728 22.47 -40.92 16.04
C ILE A 728 23.82 -41.62 16.17
N ARG A 729 24.05 -42.28 17.30
CA ARG A 729 25.31 -42.99 17.56
C ARG A 729 25.07 -44.40 18.08
N TYR A 730 26.05 -45.28 17.83
CA TYR A 730 26.03 -46.66 18.30
C TYR A 730 27.35 -47.13 18.92
N SER A 731 27.25 -48.08 19.84
CA SER A 731 28.39 -48.67 20.54
C SER A 731 28.16 -50.17 20.82
N LEU A 732 29.24 -50.92 21.06
CA LEU A 732 29.19 -52.29 21.57
C LEU A 732 29.04 -52.34 23.10
N SER A 733 28.92 -51.18 23.74
CA SER A 733 28.68 -51.02 25.18
C SER A 733 27.55 -50.01 25.41
N PRO A 734 26.79 -50.10 26.53
CA PRO A 734 25.69 -49.18 26.81
C PRO A 734 26.10 -47.71 26.78
N ILE A 735 25.26 -46.86 26.19
CA ILE A 735 25.46 -45.40 26.10
C ILE A 735 24.65 -44.73 27.20
N LYS A 736 25.28 -44.36 28.33
CA LYS A 736 24.54 -43.95 29.54
C LYS A 736 24.53 -42.45 29.78
N ASN A 737 25.51 -41.75 29.23
CA ASN A 737 25.73 -40.32 29.44
C ASN A 737 26.39 -39.72 28.20
N ASP A 738 26.58 -38.40 28.21
CA ASP A 738 27.15 -37.67 27.08
C ASP A 738 28.58 -38.09 26.73
N ASN A 739 29.39 -38.57 27.68
CA ASN A 739 30.74 -39.05 27.38
C ASN A 739 30.73 -40.38 26.62
N ASP A 740 29.85 -41.30 27.03
CA ASP A 740 29.63 -42.56 26.30
C ASP A 740 29.08 -42.28 24.90
N PHE A 741 28.17 -41.30 24.79
CA PHE A 741 27.60 -40.89 23.51
C PHE A 741 28.66 -40.30 22.58
N ASN A 742 29.46 -39.34 23.06
CA ASN A 742 30.50 -38.68 22.27
C ASN A 742 31.63 -39.63 21.82
N SER A 743 31.87 -40.71 22.57
CA SER A 743 32.84 -41.76 22.24
C SER A 743 32.26 -42.88 21.36
N ALA A 744 30.93 -42.97 21.23
CA ALA A 744 30.25 -43.94 20.38
C ALA A 744 30.40 -43.60 18.88
N THR A 745 30.22 -44.60 18.03
CA THR A 745 30.38 -44.48 16.58
C THR A 745 29.18 -43.73 15.99
N LEU A 746 29.46 -42.67 15.22
CA LEU A 746 28.43 -41.89 14.54
C LEU A 746 27.80 -42.67 13.39
N VAL A 747 26.47 -42.68 13.33
CA VAL A 747 25.73 -43.24 12.21
C VAL A 747 25.75 -42.25 11.04
N ALA A 748 26.19 -42.71 9.87
CA ALA A 748 26.23 -41.87 8.68
C ALA A 748 24.83 -41.62 8.13
N SER A 749 24.58 -40.37 7.71
CA SER A 749 23.37 -39.95 6.98
C SER A 749 22.05 -40.34 7.67
N PRO A 750 21.80 -39.89 8.90
CA PRO A 750 20.49 -40.05 9.52
C PRO A 750 19.40 -39.39 8.66
N PRO A 751 18.13 -39.82 8.77
CA PRO A 751 17.05 -39.24 8.00
C PRO A 751 16.82 -37.79 8.45
N SER A 752 16.33 -36.94 7.55
CA SER A 752 15.84 -35.61 7.94
C SER A 752 14.72 -35.76 8.98
N PRO A 753 14.71 -34.97 10.06
CA PRO A 753 13.62 -35.02 11.03
C PRO A 753 12.25 -34.76 10.40
N ALA A 754 11.25 -35.52 10.83
CA ALA A 754 9.85 -35.27 10.53
C ALA A 754 9.24 -34.32 11.58
N ALA A 755 8.04 -33.82 11.31
CA ALA A 755 7.32 -32.95 12.23
C ALA A 755 7.13 -33.61 13.61
N GLY A 756 7.22 -32.81 14.66
CA GLY A 756 7.09 -33.23 16.05
C GLY A 756 5.86 -34.11 16.30
N GLY A 757 6.05 -35.22 17.01
CA GLY A 757 5.01 -36.22 17.26
C GLY A 757 4.88 -37.30 16.18
N THR A 758 5.56 -37.16 15.04
CA THR A 758 5.55 -38.18 13.99
C THR A 758 6.40 -39.38 14.39
N LYS A 759 5.87 -40.59 14.22
CA LYS A 759 6.68 -41.81 14.35
C LYS A 759 7.62 -41.94 13.15
N GLN A 760 8.92 -41.96 13.42
CA GLN A 760 9.96 -42.01 12.41
C GLN A 760 10.82 -43.27 12.57
N THR A 761 11.34 -43.76 11.45
CA THR A 761 12.15 -44.98 11.41
C THR A 761 13.40 -44.81 10.57
N PHE A 762 14.48 -45.50 10.93
CA PHE A 762 15.72 -45.50 10.15
C PHE A 762 16.45 -46.85 10.23
N ILE A 763 17.02 -47.31 9.11
CA ILE A 763 17.76 -48.57 9.04
C ILE A 763 19.26 -48.26 9.09
N VAL A 764 19.93 -48.80 10.10
CA VAL A 764 21.39 -48.75 10.23
C VAL A 764 21.95 -50.07 9.74
N SER A 765 22.57 -50.03 8.56
CA SER A 765 23.15 -51.19 7.88
C SER A 765 24.68 -51.23 7.95
N GLY A 766 25.27 -52.38 7.62
CA GLY A 766 26.73 -52.59 7.69
C GLY A 766 27.22 -53.00 9.09
N LEU A 767 26.31 -53.45 9.94
CA LEU A 767 26.59 -53.96 11.27
C LEU A 767 27.05 -55.42 11.20
N THR A 768 27.87 -55.83 12.16
CA THR A 768 28.35 -57.21 12.23
C THR A 768 27.22 -58.13 12.70
N ASN A 769 26.97 -59.21 11.95
CA ASN A 769 26.04 -60.27 12.32
C ASN A 769 26.33 -60.79 13.74
N SER A 770 25.28 -61.08 14.52
CA SER A 770 25.34 -61.71 15.83
C SER A 770 26.02 -60.85 16.90
N GLU A 771 26.11 -59.54 16.65
CA GLU A 771 26.57 -58.57 17.64
C GLU A 771 25.46 -57.68 18.18
N VAL A 772 25.61 -57.29 19.45
CA VAL A 772 24.70 -56.38 20.14
C VAL A 772 25.21 -54.96 19.98
N TYR A 773 24.32 -54.08 19.52
CA TYR A 773 24.60 -52.67 19.38
C TYR A 773 23.64 -51.85 20.24
N PHE A 774 24.21 -50.90 20.98
CA PHE A 774 23.51 -49.92 21.79
C PHE A 774 23.45 -48.60 21.02
N PHE A 775 22.26 -48.04 20.87
CA PHE A 775 21.99 -46.78 20.20
C PHE A 775 21.46 -45.75 21.18
N ALA A 776 21.83 -44.50 20.91
CA ALA A 776 21.21 -43.32 21.47
C ALA A 776 21.22 -42.22 20.41
N LEU A 777 20.42 -41.18 20.60
CA LEU A 777 20.41 -40.02 19.73
C LEU A 777 20.22 -38.71 20.50
N LYS A 778 20.60 -37.63 19.83
CA LYS A 778 20.23 -36.25 20.16
C LYS A 778 19.61 -35.58 18.94
N THR A 779 18.77 -34.60 19.19
CA THR A 779 18.10 -33.79 18.17
C THR A 779 18.54 -32.34 18.30
N SER A 780 18.73 -31.66 17.18
CA SER A 780 19.04 -30.23 17.14
C SER A 780 18.07 -29.49 16.25
N ASP A 781 17.64 -28.32 16.70
CA ASP A 781 16.91 -27.29 15.95
C ASP A 781 17.84 -26.51 14.99
N GLU A 782 17.30 -25.46 14.36
CA GLU A 782 17.98 -24.58 13.40
C GLU A 782 18.99 -23.65 14.09
N VAL A 783 18.88 -23.47 15.41
CA VAL A 783 19.75 -22.65 16.27
C VAL A 783 20.46 -23.57 17.28
N PRO A 784 21.23 -24.55 16.76
CA PRO A 784 21.41 -25.93 17.24
C PRO A 784 21.37 -26.18 18.76
N ASN A 785 20.25 -25.88 19.42
CA ASN A 785 20.04 -26.29 20.80
C ASN A 785 19.86 -27.81 20.78
N GLN A 786 20.65 -28.50 21.60
CA GLN A 786 20.60 -29.96 21.64
C GLN A 786 19.58 -30.43 22.66
N SER A 787 18.74 -31.38 22.25
CA SER A 787 17.93 -32.17 23.17
C SER A 787 18.83 -32.86 24.22
N ALA A 788 18.25 -33.18 25.39
CA ALA A 788 18.90 -34.13 26.28
C ALA A 788 19.05 -35.51 25.59
N LEU A 789 20.04 -36.29 26.03
CA LEU A 789 20.33 -37.62 25.49
C LEU A 789 19.10 -38.53 25.59
N SER A 790 18.78 -39.24 24.49
CA SER A 790 17.68 -40.21 24.46
C SER A 790 17.82 -41.32 25.51
N ASN A 791 16.80 -42.18 25.64
CA ASN A 791 17.03 -43.48 26.28
C ASN A 791 18.07 -44.29 25.49
N CYS A 792 18.86 -45.12 26.19
CA CYS A 792 19.72 -46.11 25.54
C CYS A 792 18.88 -47.30 25.14
N SER A 793 18.91 -47.65 23.86
CA SER A 793 18.14 -48.76 23.30
C SER A 793 19.06 -49.67 22.52
N TRP A 794 18.78 -50.97 22.45
CA TRP A 794 19.74 -51.93 21.88
C TRP A 794 19.05 -53.13 21.27
N ALA A 795 19.73 -53.77 20.32
CA ALA A 795 19.30 -55.04 19.72
C ALA A 795 20.49 -55.88 19.25
N LEU A 796 20.26 -57.18 19.12
CA LEU A 796 21.16 -58.13 18.48
C LEU A 796 20.90 -58.14 16.96
N VAL A 797 21.95 -57.98 16.14
CA VAL A 797 21.86 -58.17 14.68
C VAL A 797 21.59 -59.65 14.41
N GLN A 798 20.52 -59.97 13.67
CA GLN A 798 20.06 -61.35 13.49
C GLN A 798 21.09 -62.21 12.77
N ASP A 799 21.13 -63.51 13.06
CA ASP A 799 21.81 -64.45 12.17
C ASP A 799 20.98 -64.63 10.89
N GLY A 800 21.63 -64.83 9.74
CA GLY A 800 21.07 -64.77 8.38
C GLY A 800 19.96 -65.76 7.99
N GLY A 801 19.14 -66.20 8.93
CA GLY A 801 17.88 -66.90 8.68
C GLY A 801 16.76 -65.92 8.34
N SER A 802 16.34 -65.92 7.08
CA SER A 802 15.18 -65.20 6.53
C SER A 802 13.93 -65.22 7.43
N GLN A 803 13.41 -64.05 7.78
CA GLN A 803 12.01 -63.80 8.16
C GLN A 803 11.42 -62.65 7.31
N PRO A 804 10.09 -62.63 7.05
CA PRO A 804 9.47 -61.96 5.90
C PRO A 804 9.06 -60.50 6.18
N ASN A 805 9.02 -59.69 5.11
CA ASN A 805 8.57 -58.29 5.15
C ASN A 805 7.13 -58.13 5.72
N PRO A 806 6.82 -57.04 6.44
CA PRO A 806 5.44 -56.70 6.79
C PRO A 806 4.68 -56.20 5.55
N VAL A 807 3.65 -56.96 5.14
CA VAL A 807 2.80 -56.68 3.98
C VAL A 807 1.82 -55.54 4.28
N ASN A 808 1.74 -54.52 3.42
CA ASN A 808 0.97 -53.28 3.62
C ASN A 808 -0.27 -53.11 2.70
N HIS A 809 -0.72 -54.17 2.04
CA HIS A 809 -1.83 -54.16 1.08
C HIS A 809 -2.77 -55.36 1.28
N LEU A 810 -3.91 -55.40 0.57
CA LEU A 810 -4.88 -56.51 0.67
C LEU A 810 -4.33 -57.79 0.05
N LEU A 811 -4.50 -58.91 0.75
CA LEU A 811 -4.06 -60.22 0.32
C LEU A 811 -5.25 -61.14 0.06
N ILE A 812 -5.17 -61.97 -0.98
CA ILE A 812 -5.92 -63.21 -1.14
C ILE A 812 -5.41 -64.20 -0.09
N SER A 813 -6.19 -64.41 0.96
CA SER A 813 -5.81 -65.20 2.12
C SER A 813 -6.19 -66.66 2.02
N GLN A 814 -7.21 -67.01 1.24
CA GLN A 814 -7.67 -68.37 1.06
C GLN A 814 -8.48 -68.49 -0.21
N ILE A 815 -8.25 -69.55 -1.00
CA ILE A 815 -9.05 -69.85 -2.18
C ILE A 815 -9.57 -71.28 -2.16
N ARG A 816 -10.79 -71.46 -2.67
CA ARG A 816 -11.34 -72.75 -3.06
C ARG A 816 -11.80 -72.67 -4.50
N VAL A 817 -11.29 -73.58 -5.31
CA VAL A 817 -11.62 -73.72 -6.72
C VAL A 817 -12.09 -75.15 -6.97
N SER A 818 -13.35 -75.30 -7.36
CA SER A 818 -13.99 -76.60 -7.55
C SER A 818 -14.36 -76.85 -9.02
N GLY A 819 -14.28 -75.83 -9.88
CA GLY A 819 -14.80 -75.88 -11.24
C GLY A 819 -16.32 -75.78 -11.33
N SER A 820 -17.00 -75.50 -10.22
CA SER A 820 -18.45 -75.35 -10.12
C SER A 820 -18.83 -73.96 -9.58
N THR A 821 -20.12 -73.70 -9.31
CA THR A 821 -20.59 -72.38 -8.84
C THR A 821 -20.26 -72.08 -7.38
N ASP A 822 -19.47 -72.90 -6.68
CA ASP A 822 -19.16 -72.76 -5.26
C ASP A 822 -17.70 -72.32 -4.98
N ASP A 823 -17.04 -71.70 -5.97
CA ASP A 823 -15.72 -71.10 -5.80
C ASP A 823 -15.72 -69.97 -4.77
N VAL A 824 -14.60 -69.81 -4.06
CA VAL A 824 -14.47 -68.85 -2.96
C VAL A 824 -13.11 -68.18 -3.00
N VAL A 825 -13.11 -66.86 -2.77
CA VAL A 825 -11.93 -66.03 -2.54
C VAL A 825 -12.11 -65.28 -1.22
N GLU A 826 -11.25 -65.56 -0.26
CA GLU A 826 -11.14 -64.80 1.00
C GLU A 826 -10.02 -63.76 0.85
N LEU A 827 -10.30 -62.52 1.22
CA LEU A 827 -9.30 -61.47 1.37
C LEU A 827 -8.96 -61.25 2.84
N PHE A 828 -7.72 -60.86 3.11
CA PHE A 828 -7.23 -60.42 4.43
C PHE A 828 -6.59 -59.04 4.31
N ASN A 829 -6.89 -58.19 5.27
CA ASN A 829 -6.26 -56.90 5.43
C ASN A 829 -5.23 -56.96 6.57
N PRO A 830 -3.92 -57.06 6.29
CA PRO A 830 -2.87 -57.08 7.31
C PRO A 830 -2.62 -55.70 7.95
N THR A 831 -3.25 -54.64 7.47
CA THR A 831 -3.04 -53.28 7.97
C THR A 831 -3.93 -52.95 9.18
N THR A 832 -3.54 -51.92 9.93
CA THR A 832 -4.25 -51.43 11.12
C THR A 832 -5.42 -50.49 10.80
N SER A 833 -5.71 -50.24 9.52
CA SER A 833 -6.81 -49.42 9.06
C SER A 833 -7.67 -50.17 8.05
N SER A 834 -8.95 -49.83 7.92
CA SER A 834 -9.82 -50.49 6.94
C SER A 834 -9.48 -50.06 5.50
N ILE A 835 -9.44 -50.99 4.55
CA ILE A 835 -9.17 -50.70 3.14
C ILE A 835 -10.47 -50.71 2.33
N SER A 836 -10.75 -49.63 1.59
CA SER A 836 -11.92 -49.53 0.70
C SER A 836 -11.77 -50.45 -0.51
N LEU A 837 -12.86 -51.13 -0.90
CA LEU A 837 -12.93 -51.96 -2.11
C LEU A 837 -13.31 -51.17 -3.37
N SER A 838 -13.43 -49.84 -3.27
CA SER A 838 -13.68 -48.99 -4.43
C SER A 838 -12.58 -49.15 -5.48
N GLY A 839 -12.97 -49.47 -6.70
CA GLY A 839 -12.05 -49.66 -7.83
C GLY A 839 -11.40 -51.05 -7.91
N TYR A 840 -11.69 -51.97 -7.00
CA TYR A 840 -11.13 -53.33 -7.00
C TYR A 840 -11.98 -54.34 -7.78
N SER A 841 -11.33 -55.37 -8.33
CA SER A 841 -11.98 -56.55 -8.90
C SER A 841 -11.21 -57.83 -8.61
N ILE A 842 -11.92 -58.95 -8.59
CA ILE A 842 -11.34 -60.30 -8.66
C ILE A 842 -11.33 -60.74 -10.12
N GLN A 843 -10.16 -61.13 -10.62
CA GLN A 843 -9.99 -61.57 -12.00
C GLN A 843 -9.40 -62.98 -12.04
N TYR A 844 -9.89 -63.79 -12.97
CA TYR A 844 -9.40 -65.13 -13.21
C TYR A 844 -8.70 -65.24 -14.55
N PHE A 845 -7.52 -65.86 -14.53
CA PHE A 845 -6.76 -66.24 -15.72
C PHE A 845 -6.59 -67.75 -15.75
N ALA A 846 -6.93 -68.37 -16.87
CA ALA A 846 -6.68 -69.79 -17.11
C ALA A 846 -5.19 -70.12 -16.99
N ALA A 847 -4.89 -71.41 -16.83
CA ALA A 847 -3.54 -71.92 -16.62
C ALA A 847 -2.50 -71.39 -17.63
N ASN A 848 -2.89 -71.15 -18.87
CA ASN A 848 -2.05 -70.63 -19.96
C ASN A 848 -2.23 -69.13 -20.25
N SER A 849 -2.56 -68.33 -19.23
CA SER A 849 -2.76 -66.87 -19.29
C SER A 849 -3.98 -66.37 -20.08
N ASN A 850 -4.90 -67.24 -20.52
CA ASN A 850 -6.15 -66.79 -21.12
C ASN A 850 -7.09 -66.16 -20.08
N PHE A 851 -7.64 -64.98 -20.33
CA PHE A 851 -8.61 -64.35 -19.43
C PHE A 851 -9.90 -65.18 -19.35
N GLY A 852 -10.36 -65.44 -18.13
CA GLY A 852 -11.59 -66.19 -17.88
C GLY A 852 -12.76 -65.29 -17.46
N PHE A 853 -12.66 -64.65 -16.29
CA PHE A 853 -13.72 -63.78 -15.79
C PHE A 853 -13.20 -62.62 -14.94
N ARG A 854 -14.07 -61.62 -14.73
CA ARG A 854 -13.88 -60.51 -13.79
C ARG A 854 -15.16 -60.28 -13.01
N VAL A 855 -14.99 -60.07 -11.70
CA VAL A 855 -16.05 -59.65 -10.79
C VAL A 855 -15.58 -58.37 -10.09
N ASN A 856 -16.28 -57.26 -10.33
CA ASN A 856 -15.99 -56.01 -9.64
C ASN A 856 -16.50 -56.09 -8.20
N LEU A 857 -15.66 -55.73 -7.24
CA LEU A 857 -16.05 -55.73 -5.83
C LEU A 857 -16.95 -54.55 -5.51
N ASN A 858 -17.81 -54.71 -4.50
CA ASN A 858 -18.73 -53.66 -4.10
C ASN A 858 -17.99 -52.42 -3.57
N ALA A 859 -18.00 -51.34 -4.36
CA ALA A 859 -17.28 -50.10 -4.05
C ALA A 859 -17.72 -49.39 -2.74
N SER A 860 -18.88 -49.76 -2.19
CA SER A 860 -19.37 -49.24 -0.90
C SER A 860 -18.86 -50.01 0.32
N LYS A 861 -18.12 -51.10 0.10
CA LYS A 861 -17.61 -51.98 1.16
C LYS A 861 -16.12 -51.75 1.39
N SER A 862 -15.66 -52.18 2.56
CA SER A 862 -14.26 -52.18 2.95
C SER A 862 -13.90 -53.48 3.67
N VAL A 863 -12.62 -53.83 3.67
CA VAL A 863 -12.08 -54.90 4.51
C VAL A 863 -11.62 -54.26 5.82
N PRO A 864 -12.15 -54.65 6.99
CA PRO A 864 -11.76 -54.09 8.28
C PRO A 864 -10.26 -54.23 8.55
N ALA A 865 -9.71 -53.36 9.41
CA ALA A 865 -8.33 -53.49 9.91
C ALA A 865 -8.12 -54.88 10.53
N LEU A 866 -7.03 -55.56 10.17
CA LEU A 866 -6.75 -56.93 10.61
C LEU A 866 -7.92 -57.91 10.34
N GLY A 867 -8.81 -57.57 9.41
CA GLY A 867 -10.06 -58.28 9.15
C GLY A 867 -10.07 -59.02 7.82
N TRP A 868 -11.17 -59.73 7.56
CA TRP A 868 -11.36 -60.54 6.34
C TRP A 868 -12.53 -60.03 5.51
N TYR A 869 -12.59 -60.49 4.26
CA TYR A 869 -13.71 -60.25 3.37
C TYR A 869 -13.93 -61.46 2.47
N LEU A 870 -15.14 -62.00 2.43
CA LEU A 870 -15.44 -63.26 1.76
C LEU A 870 -16.22 -63.02 0.47
N ILE A 871 -15.68 -63.47 -0.66
CA ILE A 871 -16.34 -63.44 -1.96
C ILE A 871 -16.59 -64.87 -2.43
N ALA A 872 -17.85 -65.22 -2.72
CA ALA A 872 -18.20 -66.59 -3.10
C ALA A 872 -19.18 -66.69 -4.27
N GLY A 873 -19.10 -67.77 -5.05
CA GLY A 873 -20.06 -68.06 -6.11
C GLY A 873 -21.45 -68.43 -5.59
N ASN A 874 -22.45 -68.39 -6.47
CA ASN A 874 -23.87 -68.60 -6.13
C ASN A 874 -24.20 -69.98 -5.53
N GLY A 875 -23.34 -70.98 -5.74
CA GLY A 875 -23.47 -72.32 -5.17
C GLY A 875 -22.87 -72.45 -3.77
N TYR A 876 -22.26 -71.41 -3.21
CA TYR A 876 -21.69 -71.44 -1.87
C TYR A 876 -22.78 -71.47 -0.80
N SER A 877 -22.80 -72.56 -0.02
CA SER A 877 -23.69 -72.75 1.13
C SER A 877 -22.93 -72.88 2.45
N GLY A 878 -21.70 -72.35 2.53
CA GLY A 878 -20.84 -72.44 3.71
C GLY A 878 -21.18 -71.39 4.79
N SER A 879 -20.57 -71.54 5.96
CA SER A 879 -20.62 -70.58 7.07
C SER A 879 -19.20 -70.05 7.33
N PRO A 880 -19.00 -68.72 7.47
CA PRO A 880 -19.99 -67.65 7.45
C PRO A 880 -20.53 -67.33 6.03
N ALA A 881 -21.60 -66.53 5.95
CA ALA A 881 -22.14 -66.03 4.69
C ALA A 881 -21.12 -65.11 3.98
N ALA A 882 -21.09 -65.18 2.64
CA ALA A 882 -20.21 -64.33 1.84
C ALA A 882 -20.63 -62.84 1.93
N ASP A 883 -19.63 -61.96 1.97
CA ASP A 883 -19.82 -60.51 1.95
C ASP A 883 -20.14 -59.99 0.55
N ASP A 884 -19.66 -60.68 -0.49
CA ASP A 884 -19.86 -60.35 -1.90
C ASP A 884 -19.96 -61.62 -2.76
N SER A 885 -20.41 -61.48 -4.00
CA SER A 885 -20.72 -62.60 -4.89
C SER A 885 -19.78 -62.67 -6.10
N LEU A 886 -19.19 -63.84 -6.37
CA LEU A 886 -18.55 -64.16 -7.65
C LEU A 886 -19.58 -64.42 -8.77
N GLY A 887 -20.88 -64.47 -8.43
CA GLY A 887 -21.95 -64.82 -9.35
C GLY A 887 -21.88 -66.27 -9.80
N THR A 888 -22.02 -66.51 -11.11
CA THR A 888 -21.91 -67.83 -11.74
C THR A 888 -20.51 -68.12 -12.27
N ALA A 889 -19.54 -67.22 -12.03
CA ALA A 889 -18.17 -67.39 -12.47
C ALA A 889 -17.48 -68.54 -11.73
N ASN A 890 -16.78 -69.39 -12.48
CA ASN A 890 -16.05 -70.54 -11.97
C ASN A 890 -14.64 -70.61 -12.58
N ALA A 891 -13.66 -70.79 -11.71
CA ALA A 891 -12.26 -71.01 -12.01
C ALA A 891 -12.02 -72.50 -12.31
N SER A 892 -10.98 -72.80 -13.08
CA SER A 892 -10.64 -74.20 -13.43
C SER A 892 -10.32 -75.04 -12.19
N SER A 893 -10.85 -76.25 -12.13
CA SER A 893 -10.51 -77.24 -11.10
C SER A 893 -9.14 -77.92 -11.29
N THR A 894 -8.39 -77.58 -12.36
CA THR A 894 -7.10 -78.21 -12.66
C THR A 894 -5.90 -77.29 -12.47
N ALA A 895 -5.98 -76.03 -12.94
CA ALA A 895 -4.94 -75.02 -12.75
C ALA A 895 -5.43 -73.63 -13.23
N GLY A 896 -4.89 -72.55 -12.67
CA GLY A 896 -5.21 -71.19 -13.07
C GLY A 896 -4.66 -70.15 -12.10
N HIS A 897 -5.12 -68.91 -12.25
CA HIS A 897 -4.66 -67.77 -11.44
C HIS A 897 -5.86 -66.92 -11.02
N LEU A 898 -5.94 -66.60 -9.74
CA LEU A 898 -6.88 -65.61 -9.20
C LEU A 898 -6.08 -64.38 -8.79
N ALA A 899 -6.49 -63.21 -9.25
CA ALA A 899 -5.81 -61.95 -8.97
C ALA A 899 -6.79 -60.94 -8.36
N LEU A 900 -6.32 -60.24 -7.33
CA LEU A 900 -6.92 -59.02 -6.82
C LEU A 900 -6.33 -57.86 -7.61
N VAL A 901 -7.17 -57.11 -8.32
CA VAL A 901 -6.74 -56.06 -9.24
C VAL A 901 -7.35 -54.75 -8.83
N GLN A 902 -6.53 -53.70 -8.70
CA GLN A 902 -6.99 -52.33 -8.49
C GLN A 902 -7.44 -51.71 -9.83
N SER A 903 -8.41 -52.35 -10.46
CA SER A 903 -9.11 -51.86 -11.64
C SER A 903 -10.42 -52.60 -11.80
N THR A 904 -11.43 -51.93 -12.35
CA THR A 904 -12.71 -52.52 -12.76
C THR A 904 -12.73 -52.94 -14.24
N SER A 905 -11.58 -52.83 -14.92
CA SER A 905 -11.37 -53.28 -16.31
C SER A 905 -10.55 -54.58 -16.36
N ASN A 906 -10.62 -55.31 -17.47
CA ASN A 906 -9.82 -56.53 -17.64
C ASN A 906 -8.32 -56.20 -17.63
N SER A 907 -7.56 -56.86 -16.77
CA SER A 907 -6.11 -56.81 -16.72
C SER A 907 -5.50 -58.01 -17.43
N SER A 908 -4.20 -57.95 -17.74
CA SER A 908 -3.41 -59.12 -18.09
C SER A 908 -2.81 -59.74 -16.82
N CYS A 909 -2.41 -61.02 -16.86
CA CYS A 909 -1.87 -61.71 -15.70
C CYS A 909 -0.52 -61.15 -15.17
N SER A 910 0.13 -60.30 -15.96
CA SER A 910 1.38 -59.61 -15.61
C SER A 910 1.17 -58.09 -15.45
N ALA A 911 -0.06 -57.63 -15.28
CA ALA A 911 -0.33 -56.20 -15.15
C ALA A 911 0.18 -55.65 -13.81
N SER A 912 0.75 -54.45 -13.82
CA SER A 912 1.30 -53.78 -12.64
C SER A 912 0.25 -53.30 -11.65
N ASN A 913 -1.04 -53.39 -12.01
CA ASN A 913 -2.18 -53.05 -11.14
C ASN A 913 -2.77 -54.27 -10.41
N ILE A 914 -2.11 -55.42 -10.51
CA ILE A 914 -2.37 -56.58 -9.67
C ILE A 914 -1.80 -56.28 -8.28
N VAL A 915 -2.67 -56.32 -7.28
CA VAL A 915 -2.33 -56.07 -5.88
C VAL A 915 -1.86 -57.36 -5.20
N ASP A 916 -2.52 -58.48 -5.50
CA ASP A 916 -2.10 -59.80 -5.06
C ASP A 916 -2.58 -60.86 -6.06
N LYS A 917 -1.87 -61.99 -6.19
CA LYS A 917 -2.18 -63.04 -7.18
C LYS A 917 -1.81 -64.43 -6.70
N VAL A 918 -2.76 -65.34 -6.75
CA VAL A 918 -2.54 -66.77 -6.47
C VAL A 918 -2.60 -67.59 -7.75
N GLY A 919 -1.45 -68.03 -8.25
CA GLY A 919 -1.36 -69.09 -9.24
C GLY A 919 -1.41 -70.47 -8.58
N TYR A 920 -2.26 -71.38 -9.06
CA TYR A 920 -2.43 -72.73 -8.50
C TYR A 920 -2.42 -73.81 -9.58
N GLY A 921 -1.92 -74.99 -9.21
CA GLY A 921 -1.78 -76.14 -10.11
C GLY A 921 -0.54 -76.07 -11.00
N THR A 922 0.00 -77.23 -11.36
CA THR A 922 1.34 -77.34 -11.97
C THR A 922 1.47 -76.75 -13.38
N SER A 923 0.35 -76.46 -14.05
CA SER A 923 0.33 -75.88 -15.40
C SER A 923 0.04 -74.37 -15.42
N ALA A 924 -0.05 -73.72 -14.25
CA ALA A 924 -0.16 -72.27 -14.14
C ALA A 924 1.11 -71.58 -14.67
N THR A 925 0.97 -70.79 -15.75
CA THR A 925 2.09 -70.16 -16.48
C THR A 925 2.45 -68.76 -15.98
N CYS A 926 1.69 -68.22 -15.04
CA CYS A 926 1.83 -66.87 -14.52
C CYS A 926 1.55 -66.78 -13.01
N PRO A 927 2.11 -67.67 -12.17
CA PRO A 927 2.15 -67.44 -10.72
C PRO A 927 3.02 -66.22 -10.41
N GLU A 928 3.21 -65.86 -9.15
CA GLU A 928 4.25 -64.90 -8.75
C GLU A 928 5.64 -65.45 -9.10
N THR A 929 6.17 -66.38 -8.30
CA THR A 929 7.42 -67.11 -8.58
C THR A 929 7.18 -68.58 -8.92
N SER A 930 6.32 -69.27 -8.16
CA SER A 930 5.98 -70.69 -8.40
C SER A 930 4.56 -70.96 -7.93
N PRO A 931 3.80 -71.86 -8.59
CA PRO A 931 2.39 -72.03 -8.31
C PRO A 931 2.16 -72.78 -6.99
N ALA A 932 1.11 -72.39 -6.28
CA ALA A 932 0.60 -73.12 -5.13
C ALA A 932 0.05 -74.50 -5.54
N THR A 933 0.02 -75.41 -4.58
CA THR A 933 -0.58 -76.74 -4.75
C THR A 933 -2.07 -76.60 -5.10
N LEU A 934 -2.56 -77.39 -6.07
CA LEU A 934 -3.98 -77.40 -6.41
C LEU A 934 -4.84 -77.86 -5.22
N PRO A 935 -5.90 -77.13 -4.82
CA PRO A 935 -6.84 -77.63 -3.82
C PRO A 935 -7.46 -78.95 -4.26
N ALA A 936 -7.45 -79.97 -3.40
CA ALA A 936 -8.23 -81.18 -3.63
C ALA A 936 -9.73 -80.82 -3.66
N SER A 937 -10.54 -81.60 -4.38
CA SER A 937 -12.00 -81.36 -4.50
C SER A 937 -12.65 -81.20 -3.12
N GLY A 938 -13.32 -80.06 -2.90
CA GLY A 938 -13.98 -79.72 -1.62
C GLY A 938 -13.06 -79.05 -0.57
N ASN A 939 -11.75 -79.05 -0.79
CA ASN A 939 -10.76 -78.39 0.06
C ASN A 939 -10.40 -77.00 -0.48
N SER A 940 -9.62 -76.25 0.30
CA SER A 940 -9.10 -74.93 -0.02
C SER A 940 -7.58 -74.90 0.19
N ILE A 941 -6.89 -73.94 -0.41
CA ILE A 941 -5.54 -73.58 -0.01
C ILE A 941 -5.57 -72.25 0.72
N LYS A 942 -4.80 -72.17 1.79
CA LYS A 942 -4.82 -71.07 2.73
C LYS A 942 -3.42 -70.48 2.81
N ARG A 943 -3.30 -69.16 2.68
CA ARG A 943 -2.04 -68.44 2.85
C ARG A 943 -1.55 -68.62 4.28
N LYS A 944 -0.25 -68.86 4.44
CA LYS A 944 0.43 -69.05 5.72
C LYS A 944 0.35 -67.75 6.53
N PRO A 945 0.40 -67.84 7.87
CA PRO A 945 0.54 -66.65 8.70
C PRO A 945 1.93 -66.04 8.48
N ASN A 946 2.04 -64.69 8.52
CA ASN A 946 3.34 -64.00 8.48
C ASN A 946 4.08 -64.12 9.84
N ASP A 947 3.38 -64.61 10.87
CA ASP A 947 3.74 -64.72 12.29
C ASP A 947 2.79 -65.73 13.02
N THR A 948 2.33 -65.45 14.26
CA THR A 948 1.39 -66.33 15.00
C THR A 948 -0.09 -66.12 14.66
N THR A 949 -0.47 -65.11 13.86
CA THR A 949 -1.88 -64.80 13.56
C THR A 949 -2.12 -64.27 12.14
N GLY A 950 -3.34 -64.46 11.62
CA GLY A 950 -3.69 -64.03 10.25
C GLY A 950 -3.19 -64.97 9.13
N ASN A 951 -3.49 -64.63 7.89
CA ASN A 951 -3.04 -65.37 6.70
C ASN A 951 -2.21 -64.42 5.82
N GLY A 952 -1.19 -63.79 6.41
CA GLY A 952 -0.51 -62.63 5.83
C GLY A 952 0.83 -62.90 5.14
N GLN A 953 1.28 -64.16 5.04
CA GLN A 953 2.60 -64.44 4.46
C GLN A 953 2.59 -64.20 2.95
N ASP A 954 3.46 -63.31 2.48
CA ASP A 954 3.60 -62.96 1.07
C ASP A 954 5.07 -62.80 0.72
N THR A 955 5.65 -63.83 0.11
CA THR A 955 7.07 -63.88 -0.27
C THR A 955 7.27 -63.73 -1.78
N ASP A 956 6.24 -63.22 -2.47
CA ASP A 956 6.11 -63.23 -3.93
C ASP A 956 6.29 -64.65 -4.51
N ASN A 957 5.93 -65.68 -3.75
CA ASN A 957 6.05 -67.07 -4.16
C ASN A 957 4.88 -67.91 -3.61
N ASN A 958 3.81 -68.00 -4.40
CA ASN A 958 2.61 -68.78 -4.04
C ASN A 958 2.88 -70.22 -3.51
N GLN A 959 3.93 -70.91 -3.96
CA GLN A 959 4.28 -72.24 -3.40
C GLN A 959 4.76 -72.17 -1.95
N ASN A 960 5.51 -71.12 -1.61
CA ASN A 960 6.01 -70.86 -0.27
C ASN A 960 4.95 -70.24 0.63
N ASP A 961 4.01 -69.51 0.05
CA ASP A 961 3.04 -68.72 0.80
C ASP A 961 1.77 -69.47 1.15
N PHE A 962 1.41 -70.52 0.41
CA PHE A 962 0.18 -71.28 0.66
C PHE A 962 0.45 -72.64 1.31
N LEU A 963 -0.37 -72.96 2.32
CA LEU A 963 -0.43 -74.30 2.91
C LEU A 963 -1.09 -75.28 1.94
N SER A 964 -0.69 -76.55 2.09
CA SER A 964 -1.29 -77.66 1.35
C SER A 964 -2.82 -77.72 1.52
N PRO A 965 -3.55 -78.32 0.57
CA PRO A 965 -5.01 -78.33 0.58
C PRO A 965 -5.59 -78.81 1.92
N SER A 966 -6.46 -78.01 2.52
CA SER A 966 -7.09 -78.26 3.82
C SER A 966 -8.60 -78.01 3.76
N ALA A 967 -9.34 -78.57 4.72
CA ALA A 967 -10.76 -78.33 4.84
C ALA A 967 -11.04 -76.81 5.01
N PRO A 968 -12.00 -76.24 4.26
CA PRO A 968 -12.22 -74.80 4.26
C PRO A 968 -12.72 -74.30 5.62
N SER A 969 -12.11 -73.20 6.09
CA SER A 969 -12.49 -72.46 7.29
C SER A 969 -12.45 -70.97 6.96
N PHE A 970 -13.50 -70.52 6.28
CA PHE A 970 -13.58 -69.15 5.76
C PHE A 970 -13.98 -68.16 6.85
N ARG A 971 -13.60 -66.91 6.64
CA ARG A 971 -13.93 -65.72 7.45
C ARG A 971 -14.43 -64.62 6.53
N ASN A 972 -15.25 -63.76 7.08
CA ASN A 972 -15.89 -62.64 6.39
C ASN A 972 -15.70 -61.34 7.19
N SER A 973 -16.27 -60.23 6.73
CA SER A 973 -16.14 -58.90 7.36
C SER A 973 -16.67 -58.81 8.80
N SER A 974 -17.50 -59.77 9.22
CA SER A 974 -18.03 -59.86 10.58
C SER A 974 -17.22 -60.78 11.48
N SER A 975 -16.16 -61.41 10.97
CA SER A 975 -15.31 -62.31 11.74
C SER A 975 -14.38 -61.52 12.68
N PRO A 976 -14.09 -62.03 13.90
CA PRO A 976 -13.26 -61.32 14.88
C PRO A 976 -11.84 -61.07 14.34
N PRO A 977 -11.32 -59.81 14.33
CA PRO A 977 -10.03 -59.43 13.74
C PRO A 977 -8.88 -60.33 14.17
N ALA A 978 -7.85 -60.44 13.33
CA ALA A 978 -6.62 -61.12 13.68
C ALA A 978 -6.00 -60.37 14.86
N THR A 979 -5.72 -61.09 15.94
CA THR A 979 -4.99 -60.54 17.08
C THR A 979 -3.56 -60.25 16.63
N LEU A 980 -3.03 -59.04 16.80
CA LEU A 980 -1.61 -58.79 16.49
C LEU A 980 -0.72 -59.77 17.26
N PRO A 981 0.37 -60.30 16.68
CA PRO A 981 1.36 -61.02 17.45
C PRO A 981 1.94 -60.10 18.50
N GLN A 982 1.93 -60.54 19.75
CA GLN A 982 2.96 -60.11 20.66
C GLN A 982 4.23 -60.86 20.23
N ASN A 983 5.17 -60.15 19.62
CA ASN A 983 6.49 -60.67 19.28
C ASN A 983 7.25 -61.03 20.56
N LEU A 984 6.97 -62.20 21.15
CA LEU A 984 7.87 -62.86 22.09
C LEU A 984 9.04 -63.42 21.29
N GLY A 985 10.01 -62.55 20.98
CA GLY A 985 11.29 -62.97 20.44
C GLY A 985 11.99 -63.90 21.43
N VAL A 986 12.58 -64.98 20.92
CA VAL A 986 13.51 -65.83 21.64
C VAL A 986 14.62 -64.95 22.23
N VAL A 987 14.66 -64.86 23.57
CA VAL A 987 15.65 -64.11 24.35
C VAL A 987 16.97 -64.89 24.37
N GLY A 988 17.69 -64.85 23.26
CA GLY A 988 19.11 -65.21 23.20
C GLY A 988 19.98 -63.98 23.48
N LYS A 989 20.46 -63.85 24.73
CA LYS A 989 21.36 -62.78 25.25
C LYS A 989 20.70 -61.39 25.48
N THR A 990 19.94 -61.23 26.55
CA THR A 990 19.35 -59.91 26.92
C THR A 990 19.56 -59.48 28.37
N LEU A 991 20.42 -60.18 29.14
CA LEU A 991 20.69 -59.86 30.54
C LEU A 991 22.05 -59.17 30.69
N PHE A 992 22.07 -57.94 31.20
CA PHE A 992 23.29 -57.16 31.42
C PHE A 992 23.44 -56.80 32.90
N LEU A 993 24.65 -56.90 33.41
CA LEU A 993 25.01 -56.37 34.73
C LEU A 993 25.78 -55.07 34.52
N SER A 994 25.40 -54.03 35.25
CA SER A 994 26.12 -52.76 35.22
C SER A 994 26.42 -52.27 36.63
N LYS A 995 27.37 -51.34 36.76
CA LYS A 995 27.80 -50.81 38.06
C LYS A 995 27.69 -49.29 38.05
N GLU A 996 26.96 -48.74 39.02
CA GLU A 996 26.82 -47.29 39.21
C GLU A 996 27.26 -46.96 40.65
N GLY A 997 28.42 -46.31 40.79
CA GLY A 997 29.07 -46.13 42.09
C GLY A 997 29.40 -47.48 42.78
N SER A 998 28.88 -47.70 43.98
CA SER A 998 29.02 -48.96 44.73
C SER A 998 27.92 -49.98 44.44
N GLN A 999 26.92 -49.64 43.63
CA GLN A 999 25.74 -50.48 43.39
C GLN A 999 25.92 -51.32 42.12
N THR A 1000 25.43 -52.57 42.16
CA THR A 1000 25.35 -53.45 40.99
C THR A 1000 23.89 -53.47 40.53
N LEU A 1001 23.68 -53.22 39.25
CA LEU A 1001 22.38 -53.07 38.61
C LEU A 1001 22.16 -54.23 37.64
N LEU A 1002 20.94 -54.78 37.62
CA LEU A 1002 20.51 -55.76 36.62
C LEU A 1002 19.66 -55.06 35.56
N GLU A 1003 20.00 -55.26 34.30
CA GLU A 1003 19.32 -54.70 33.14
C GLU A 1003 18.83 -55.84 32.24
N TRP A 1004 17.58 -55.78 31.78
CA TRP A 1004 17.00 -56.75 30.85
C TRP A 1004 16.14 -56.07 29.78
N GLY A 1005 16.05 -56.69 28.61
CA GLY A 1005 15.14 -56.23 27.54
C GLY A 1005 13.67 -56.45 27.90
N ARG A 1006 12.78 -55.55 27.48
CA ARG A 1006 11.33 -55.72 27.68
C ARG A 1006 10.84 -56.93 26.87
N ALA A 1007 10.37 -57.98 27.55
CA ALA A 1007 9.67 -59.07 26.90
C ALA A 1007 8.29 -58.56 26.41
N ALA A 1008 8.00 -58.71 25.12
CA ALA A 1008 6.74 -58.24 24.57
C ALA A 1008 5.57 -58.96 25.24
N GLY A 1009 4.67 -58.21 25.87
CA GLY A 1009 3.50 -58.77 26.54
C GLY A 1009 3.56 -58.82 28.05
N ALA A 1010 4.75 -58.77 28.65
CA ALA A 1010 4.94 -58.88 30.09
C ALA A 1010 4.32 -57.70 30.85
N SER A 1011 3.43 -57.99 31.80
CA SER A 1011 2.87 -56.99 32.72
C SER A 1011 3.70 -56.80 33.99
N GLU A 1012 4.51 -57.79 34.36
CA GLU A 1012 5.39 -57.78 35.53
C GLU A 1012 6.63 -58.66 35.32
N TYR A 1013 7.66 -58.44 36.14
CA TYR A 1013 8.91 -59.21 36.16
C TYR A 1013 9.22 -59.65 37.58
N HIS A 1014 9.59 -60.92 37.74
CA HIS A 1014 10.00 -61.52 39.00
C HIS A 1014 11.49 -61.90 38.92
N ILE A 1015 12.29 -61.35 39.83
CA ILE A 1015 13.74 -61.62 39.89
C ILE A 1015 14.00 -62.57 41.05
N TYR A 1016 14.64 -63.70 40.77
CA TYR A 1016 15.02 -64.70 41.76
C TYR A 1016 16.54 -64.77 41.89
N SER A 1017 17.01 -65.18 43.07
CA SER A 1017 18.43 -65.20 43.43
C SER A 1017 18.80 -66.52 44.11
N GLY A 1018 19.95 -67.10 43.77
CA GLY A 1018 20.38 -68.39 44.31
C GLY A 1018 21.89 -68.52 44.51
N ALA A 1019 22.28 -69.46 45.37
CA ALA A 1019 23.68 -69.78 45.64
C ALA A 1019 24.23 -70.91 44.75
N SER A 1020 23.37 -71.61 44.00
CA SER A 1020 23.73 -72.65 43.02
C SER A 1020 22.97 -72.44 41.70
N PRO A 1021 23.46 -72.99 40.57
CA PRO A 1021 22.80 -72.85 39.26
C PRO A 1021 21.36 -73.38 39.23
N ASP A 1022 21.07 -74.39 40.05
CA ASP A 1022 19.82 -75.17 40.00
C ASP A 1022 18.73 -74.67 40.96
N PHE A 1023 18.88 -73.47 41.51
CA PHE A 1023 18.02 -72.97 42.61
C PHE A 1023 16.53 -72.79 42.22
N MET A 1024 16.22 -72.72 40.91
CA MET A 1024 14.85 -72.64 40.42
C MET A 1024 14.10 -73.98 40.42
N ASN A 1025 14.77 -75.11 40.67
CA ASN A 1025 14.08 -76.40 40.84
C ASN A 1025 13.18 -76.44 42.09
N ASN A 1026 13.38 -75.49 43.02
CA ASN A 1026 12.49 -75.24 44.14
C ASN A 1026 12.56 -73.73 44.45
N PRO A 1027 11.82 -72.90 43.69
CA PRO A 1027 12.13 -71.48 43.56
C PRO A 1027 11.92 -70.75 44.90
N PRO A 1028 12.88 -69.91 45.34
CA PRO A 1028 12.68 -69.03 46.48
C PRO A 1028 11.63 -67.96 46.16
N SER A 1029 11.16 -67.21 47.15
CA SER A 1029 10.37 -66.01 46.84
C SER A 1029 11.22 -65.02 46.01
N PRO A 1030 10.62 -64.35 45.01
CA PRO A 1030 11.36 -63.38 44.20
C PRO A 1030 11.89 -62.27 45.09
N ILE A 1031 13.15 -61.90 44.88
CA ILE A 1031 13.80 -60.83 45.61
C ILE A 1031 13.28 -59.46 45.18
N ILE A 1032 12.76 -59.35 43.95
CA ILE A 1032 12.20 -58.13 43.37
C ILE A 1032 11.03 -58.51 42.46
N GLN A 1033 9.92 -57.81 42.60
CA GLN A 1033 8.77 -57.86 41.69
C GLN A 1033 8.53 -56.45 41.16
N THR A 1034 8.51 -56.26 39.84
CA THR A 1034 8.40 -54.94 39.23
C THR A 1034 7.61 -54.97 37.93
N THR A 1035 6.81 -53.94 37.69
CA THR A 1035 6.06 -53.74 36.44
C THR A 1035 6.81 -52.84 35.44
N ASN A 1036 7.93 -52.24 35.85
CA ASN A 1036 8.68 -51.29 35.03
C ASN A 1036 9.59 -52.01 34.03
N SER A 1037 9.46 -51.62 32.76
CA SER A 1037 10.41 -51.95 31.70
C SER A 1037 11.39 -50.80 31.48
N ALA A 1038 12.33 -50.63 32.41
CA ALA A 1038 13.64 -49.97 32.25
C ALA A 1038 14.32 -49.81 33.63
N ILE A 1039 15.54 -50.36 33.75
CA ILE A 1039 16.74 -49.91 34.49
C ILE A 1039 16.54 -49.44 35.96
N ASN A 1040 17.26 -50.07 36.91
CA ASN A 1040 17.48 -49.70 38.33
C ASN A 1040 16.77 -50.52 39.42
N SER A 1041 16.90 -51.84 39.38
CA SER A 1041 16.63 -52.68 40.55
C SER A 1041 17.93 -52.99 41.28
N GLU A 1042 18.15 -52.38 42.45
CA GLU A 1042 19.34 -52.62 43.29
C GLU A 1042 19.30 -54.06 43.83
N ILE A 1043 20.28 -54.88 43.46
CA ILE A 1043 20.35 -56.27 43.93
C ILE A 1043 21.28 -56.37 45.15
N PRO A 1044 20.87 -57.03 46.24
CA PRO A 1044 21.74 -57.25 47.40
C PRO A 1044 23.00 -58.03 47.00
N SER A 1045 24.18 -57.55 47.38
CA SER A 1045 25.45 -58.28 47.23
C SER A 1045 25.73 -59.14 48.47
N PRO A 1046 26.28 -60.37 48.35
CA PRO A 1046 26.67 -61.09 47.13
C PRO A 1046 25.66 -62.21 46.77
N VAL A 1047 25.15 -62.20 45.54
CA VAL A 1047 24.41 -63.31 44.94
C VAL A 1047 25.22 -63.84 43.75
N LEU A 1048 25.33 -65.17 43.62
CA LEU A 1048 26.09 -65.81 42.53
C LEU A 1048 25.26 -66.12 41.28
N TYR A 1049 23.95 -66.38 41.41
CA TYR A 1049 23.06 -66.76 40.31
C TYR A 1049 21.73 -66.00 40.38
N PHE A 1050 21.20 -65.57 39.23
CA PHE A 1050 19.95 -64.84 39.11
C PHE A 1050 19.11 -65.39 37.96
N VAL A 1051 17.78 -65.32 38.08
CA VAL A 1051 16.82 -65.63 37.01
C VAL A 1051 15.77 -64.52 36.99
N VAL A 1052 15.41 -64.03 35.80
CA VAL A 1052 14.36 -63.02 35.60
C VAL A 1052 13.24 -63.68 34.81
N LEU A 1053 12.07 -63.82 35.41
CA LEU A 1053 10.86 -64.33 34.77
C LEU A 1053 9.92 -63.18 34.43
N ALA A 1054 9.29 -63.25 33.26
CA ALA A 1054 8.29 -62.28 32.80
C ALA A 1054 6.87 -62.87 32.98
N GLY A 1055 5.97 -62.14 33.65
CA GLY A 1055 4.63 -62.63 34.03
C GLY A 1055 3.47 -61.78 33.50
N ASN A 1056 2.31 -62.44 33.30
CA ASN A 1056 1.05 -61.85 32.86
C ASN A 1056 -0.10 -61.98 33.89
N GLY A 1057 0.21 -61.80 35.17
CA GLY A 1057 -0.76 -61.63 36.26
C GLY A 1057 -1.68 -62.82 36.56
N SER A 1058 -1.52 -63.98 35.92
CA SER A 1058 -2.31 -65.19 36.24
C SER A 1058 -1.70 -66.54 35.84
N ASP A 1059 -0.61 -66.58 35.07
CA ASP A 1059 0.17 -67.80 34.83
C ASP A 1059 1.66 -67.44 34.92
N GLU A 1060 2.37 -68.02 35.89
CA GLU A 1060 3.83 -68.10 35.85
C GLU A 1060 4.16 -69.23 34.87
N SER A 1061 4.21 -68.93 33.56
CA SER A 1061 4.80 -69.87 32.61
C SER A 1061 6.31 -69.88 32.84
N GLU A 1062 6.84 -71.04 33.23
CA GLU A 1062 8.28 -71.31 33.23
C GLU A 1062 8.81 -71.16 31.79
N ASP A 1063 9.51 -70.07 31.52
CA ASP A 1063 10.61 -69.98 30.56
C ASP A 1063 11.77 -69.19 31.19
#